data_AF-A0A1F5C8E2-F1
#
_entry.id   AF-A0A1F5C8E2-F1
#
_cell.length_a   1.000
_cell.length_b   1.000
_cell.length_c   1.000
_cell.angle_alpha   90.00
_cell.angle_beta   90.00
_cell.angle_gamma   90.00
#
_symmetry.space_group_name_H-M   'P 1'
#
loop_
_entity.id
_entity.type
_entity.pdbx_description
1 polymer ?
#
loop_
_entity_poly.entity_id
_entity_poly.type
_entity_poly.pdbx_seq_one_letter_code
_entity_poly.pdbx_strand_id
1 'polypeptide(L)'
;MHSDRVGLFSRIDYGSEGFRQGLLLEMKEIFEAEDVGFAILLGGLISWRSLKNEMPKKKDVQGKKDFIHKLTLELTEKLPKMRRKNGDAIKIYIIPSPAYDGEIGEEVARKLAMLRKDIRFAGPGDDRFIVKGIGKTVWGVTPSKSVWMRGDFYSTPIQRVTKDLQKRSSHPLPDVYFIGGFGSSINKPLGEEPRPYVAVPVLHKIRETTVAENQVGVMVVEFYDKGHKVRLHSLKDLVKDDRKFVPVPEKLKGDAITVVNAIKQNGGLTAGLLADTTGLARNSIKQIIKSLPLESEKWPGLTLDEASKKFDFNLRWVQEKLKYNFSEIRKNPEVKEDRVAAFGCLHAGCVHTDYEFFLKDFPEYLIREDIDVLLGIGDFIEGLKHNLILRGEIYGAANNTRQEKLAAHMVALVLLKVFKERFNRAVKTVKKPDAKQIGDLVRKCMMEFRFIPGNHCLWSEDSGYVALDTFFSILRMTVLTGLQRILFSTNCPCLDITAIINEKIVESNRFQLPSGLKVELFHPHMSRTKTESIRSQEALAKSRDSHIVFVANFHVGIFVAEYNQELGERICLTVGTIKRQSGFEHNKLKTVDFGVGLLKVRSLNGRVFWAENEFFTKSSPAQPLDNDKIFDQLYDQIGLSQLFSL
;
A
#
# COMPACT_ATOMS: atom_id res chain seq x y z
N MET A 1 -7.89 -0.20 -22.42
CA MET A 1 -6.47 -0.27 -22.02
C MET A 1 -6.09 -1.73 -21.92
N HIS A 2 -5.00 -2.15 -22.56
CA HIS A 2 -4.45 -3.47 -22.33
C HIS A 2 -3.69 -3.41 -20.99
N SER A 3 -3.99 -4.33 -20.07
CA SER A 3 -3.26 -4.47 -18.81
C SER A 3 -3.02 -5.95 -18.52
N ASP A 4 -1.95 -6.25 -17.79
CA ASP A 4 -1.62 -7.59 -17.33
C ASP A 4 -1.12 -7.53 -15.89
N ARG A 5 -1.29 -8.62 -15.14
CA ARG A 5 -1.09 -8.64 -13.69
C ARG A 5 -0.12 -9.72 -13.26
N VAL A 6 0.76 -9.38 -12.33
CA VAL A 6 1.70 -10.31 -11.70
C VAL A 6 1.34 -10.48 -10.23
N GLY A 7 1.15 -11.72 -9.79
CA GLY A 7 0.96 -12.07 -8.38
C GLY A 7 2.31 -12.25 -7.67
N LEU A 8 2.48 -11.67 -6.50
CA LEU A 8 3.71 -11.70 -5.74
C LEU A 8 3.45 -12.18 -4.31
N PHE A 9 4.26 -13.13 -3.87
CA PHE A 9 4.26 -13.63 -2.50
C PHE A 9 5.66 -14.08 -2.10
N SER A 10 5.97 -14.07 -0.81
CA SER A 10 7.27 -14.48 -0.30
C SER A 10 7.12 -15.31 0.97
N ARG A 11 8.13 -16.12 1.29
CA ARG A 11 8.25 -16.83 2.58
C ARG A 11 6.96 -17.52 3.03
N ILE A 12 6.64 -18.63 2.37
CA ILE A 12 5.65 -19.58 2.91
C ILE A 12 6.25 -20.35 4.10
N ASP A 13 7.58 -20.43 4.16
CA ASP A 13 8.38 -21.02 5.24
C ASP A 13 7.87 -22.42 5.64
N TYR A 14 7.66 -23.30 4.65
CA TYR A 14 7.23 -24.68 4.88
C TYR A 14 8.18 -25.42 5.82
N GLY A 15 7.62 -26.19 6.75
CA GLY A 15 8.36 -26.83 7.84
C GLY A 15 8.57 -25.96 9.08
N SER A 16 8.24 -24.67 9.05
CA SER A 16 8.23 -23.82 10.26
C SER A 16 6.90 -23.91 11.03
N GLU A 17 6.92 -23.61 12.33
CA GLU A 17 5.72 -23.41 13.14
C GLU A 17 4.78 -22.30 12.62
N GLY A 18 5.33 -21.39 11.80
CA GLY A 18 4.62 -20.27 11.19
C GLY A 18 3.85 -20.65 9.92
N PHE A 19 4.18 -21.78 9.27
CA PHE A 19 3.51 -22.22 8.04
C PHE A 19 1.99 -22.31 8.23
N ARG A 20 1.21 -21.88 7.24
CA ARG A 20 -0.25 -21.98 7.23
C ARG A 20 -0.73 -22.31 5.82
N GLN A 21 -1.22 -23.52 5.61
CA GLN A 21 -1.83 -23.93 4.35
C GLN A 21 -3.05 -23.07 4.01
N GLY A 22 -3.83 -22.64 5.02
CA GLY A 22 -4.94 -21.70 4.82
C GLY A 22 -4.54 -20.42 4.09
N LEU A 23 -3.35 -19.86 4.36
CA LEU A 23 -2.88 -18.65 3.65
C LEU A 23 -2.58 -18.88 2.17
N LEU A 24 -2.08 -20.08 1.82
CA LEU A 24 -1.89 -20.46 0.42
C LEU A 24 -3.23 -20.56 -0.33
N LEU A 25 -4.28 -21.01 0.36
CA LEU A 25 -5.63 -21.04 -0.19
C LEU A 25 -6.19 -19.63 -0.39
N GLU A 26 -6.01 -18.73 0.58
CA GLU A 26 -6.41 -17.32 0.42
C GLU A 26 -5.64 -16.64 -0.73
N MET A 27 -4.34 -16.86 -0.84
CA MET A 27 -3.53 -16.38 -1.98
C MET A 27 -4.11 -16.87 -3.31
N LYS A 28 -4.46 -18.15 -3.41
CA LYS A 28 -5.10 -18.72 -4.61
C LYS A 28 -6.37 -17.93 -4.95
N GLU A 29 -7.28 -17.77 -4.00
CA GLU A 29 -8.54 -17.07 -4.23
C GLU A 29 -8.32 -15.60 -4.65
N ILE A 30 -7.30 -14.94 -4.09
CA ILE A 30 -6.90 -13.59 -4.46
C ILE A 30 -6.42 -13.55 -5.91
N PHE A 31 -5.44 -14.39 -6.26
CA PHE A 31 -4.81 -14.40 -7.57
C PHE A 31 -5.78 -14.80 -8.70
N GLU A 32 -6.69 -15.75 -8.44
CA GLU A 32 -7.73 -16.13 -9.40
C GLU A 32 -8.77 -15.00 -9.58
N ALA A 33 -9.18 -14.33 -8.49
CA ALA A 33 -10.13 -13.22 -8.57
C ALA A 33 -9.56 -12.00 -9.31
N GLU A 34 -8.28 -11.70 -9.08
CA GLU A 34 -7.51 -10.62 -9.74
C GLU A 34 -7.12 -10.99 -11.18
N ASP A 35 -7.33 -12.24 -11.61
CA ASP A 35 -6.95 -12.77 -12.94
C ASP A 35 -5.46 -12.53 -13.26
N VAL A 36 -4.57 -12.90 -12.34
CA VAL A 36 -3.13 -12.72 -12.55
C VAL A 36 -2.62 -13.60 -13.70
N GLY A 37 -1.72 -13.06 -14.55
CA GLY A 37 -1.14 -13.79 -15.67
C GLY A 37 -0.16 -14.88 -15.21
N PHE A 38 0.64 -14.57 -14.17
CA PHE A 38 1.53 -15.51 -13.50
C PHE A 38 1.84 -15.02 -12.08
N ALA A 39 2.38 -15.91 -11.25
CA ALA A 39 2.78 -15.61 -9.88
C ALA A 39 4.28 -15.90 -9.65
N ILE A 40 4.88 -15.17 -8.72
CA ILE A 40 6.29 -15.34 -8.32
C ILE A 40 6.37 -15.57 -6.80
N LEU A 41 6.97 -16.69 -6.41
CA LEU A 41 7.41 -16.96 -5.04
C LEU A 41 8.85 -16.48 -4.87
N LEU A 42 9.03 -15.43 -4.06
CA LEU A 42 10.31 -14.80 -3.79
C LEU A 42 10.90 -15.30 -2.46
N GLY A 43 11.63 -16.41 -2.52
CA GLY A 43 12.34 -16.99 -1.38
C GLY A 43 11.43 -17.59 -0.30
N GLY A 44 12.02 -18.40 0.57
CA GLY A 44 11.32 -19.07 1.67
C GLY A 44 10.20 -19.99 1.20
N LEU A 45 10.48 -20.78 0.15
CA LEU A 45 9.72 -21.98 -0.18
C LEU A 45 9.70 -22.93 1.03
N ILE A 46 10.83 -23.05 1.72
CA ILE A 46 11.00 -23.85 2.94
C ILE A 46 11.69 -23.02 4.03
N SER A 47 11.52 -23.44 5.28
CA SER A 47 12.29 -22.92 6.42
C SER A 47 13.51 -23.81 6.67
N TRP A 48 14.66 -23.45 6.10
CA TRP A 48 15.90 -24.18 6.36
C TRP A 48 16.26 -24.20 7.84
N ARG A 49 16.02 -23.09 8.54
CA ARG A 49 16.29 -22.97 9.98
C ARG A 49 15.56 -24.02 10.80
N SER A 50 14.31 -24.33 10.43
CA SER A 50 13.50 -25.34 11.11
C SER A 50 13.91 -26.76 10.69
N LEU A 51 14.10 -26.97 9.39
CA LEU A 51 14.32 -28.30 8.82
C LEU A 51 15.75 -28.84 9.00
N LYS A 52 16.75 -27.98 9.22
CA LYS A 52 18.17 -28.40 9.30
C LYS A 52 18.44 -29.48 10.35
N ASN A 53 17.66 -29.51 11.43
CA ASN A 53 17.82 -30.47 12.53
C ASN A 53 17.19 -31.83 12.20
N GLU A 54 16.23 -31.86 11.28
CA GLU A 54 15.59 -33.08 10.77
C GLU A 54 16.38 -33.69 9.61
N MET A 55 17.30 -32.91 9.02
CA MET A 55 18.09 -33.37 7.89
C MET A 55 19.05 -34.50 8.32
N PRO A 56 19.11 -35.61 7.57
CA PRO A 56 20.07 -36.68 7.81
C PRO A 56 21.51 -36.17 7.83
N LYS A 57 22.39 -36.88 8.57
CA LYS A 57 23.80 -36.50 8.74
C LYS A 57 24.46 -36.35 7.36
N LYS A 58 25.40 -35.41 7.23
CA LYS A 58 26.07 -35.06 5.96
C LYS A 58 26.67 -36.24 5.17
N LYS A 59 27.01 -37.35 5.84
CA LYS A 59 27.55 -38.57 5.19
C LYS A 59 26.47 -39.50 4.61
N ASP A 60 25.21 -39.32 5.00
CA ASP A 60 24.06 -40.11 4.53
C ASP A 60 23.43 -39.45 3.29
N VAL A 61 24.02 -39.76 2.13
CA VAL A 61 23.59 -39.21 0.84
C VAL A 61 22.19 -39.69 0.47
N GLN A 62 21.84 -40.95 0.78
CA GLN A 62 20.54 -41.51 0.42
C GLN A 62 19.44 -40.92 1.32
N GLY A 63 19.67 -40.84 2.63
CA GLY A 63 18.74 -40.19 3.55
C GLY A 63 18.47 -38.73 3.17
N LYS A 64 19.51 -37.98 2.74
CA LYS A 64 19.31 -36.61 2.23
C LYS A 64 18.41 -36.57 1.00
N LYS A 65 18.61 -37.48 0.04
CA LYS A 65 17.75 -37.59 -1.16
C LYS A 65 16.31 -37.94 -0.79
N ASP A 66 16.12 -38.88 0.13
CA ASP A 66 14.79 -39.32 0.57
C ASP A 66 14.06 -38.21 1.32
N PHE A 67 14.78 -37.47 2.18
CA PHE A 67 14.25 -36.30 2.87
C PHE A 67 13.78 -35.22 1.89
N ILE A 68 14.64 -34.85 0.92
CA ILE A 68 14.29 -33.87 -0.12
C ILE A 68 13.10 -34.35 -0.96
N HIS A 69 13.07 -35.63 -1.31
CA HIS A 69 11.97 -36.21 -2.08
C HIS A 69 10.66 -36.15 -1.32
N LYS A 70 10.63 -36.57 -0.05
CA LYS A 70 9.47 -36.47 0.84
C LYS A 70 8.96 -35.04 0.93
N LEU A 71 9.85 -34.09 1.21
CA LEU A 71 9.51 -32.67 1.33
C LEU A 71 8.92 -32.12 0.03
N THR A 72 9.46 -32.53 -1.12
CA THR A 72 8.97 -32.14 -2.45
C THR A 72 7.56 -32.69 -2.71
N LEU A 73 7.29 -33.95 -2.34
CA LEU A 73 5.96 -34.56 -2.49
C LEU A 73 4.94 -33.83 -1.61
N GLU A 74 5.27 -33.55 -0.36
CA GLU A 74 4.40 -32.80 0.55
C GLU A 74 4.11 -31.40 -0.02
N LEU A 75 5.13 -30.65 -0.45
CA LEU A 75 4.95 -29.33 -1.08
C LEU A 75 4.12 -29.38 -2.37
N THR A 76 4.21 -30.48 -3.13
CA THR A 76 3.42 -30.66 -4.36
C THR A 76 1.92 -30.65 -4.08
N GLU A 77 1.52 -31.24 -2.95
CA GLU A 77 0.14 -31.26 -2.47
C GLU A 77 -0.29 -29.94 -1.83
N LYS A 78 0.62 -29.30 -1.08
CA LYS A 78 0.31 -28.07 -0.32
C LYS A 78 0.24 -26.82 -1.21
N LEU A 79 1.05 -26.72 -2.27
CA LEU A 79 1.00 -25.58 -3.19
C LEU A 79 -0.27 -25.64 -4.05
N PRO A 80 -1.07 -24.56 -4.12
CA PRO A 80 -2.31 -24.57 -4.88
C PRO A 80 -2.05 -24.66 -6.39
N LYS A 81 -2.98 -25.28 -7.11
CA LYS A 81 -3.14 -25.09 -8.57
C LYS A 81 -4.14 -23.96 -8.79
N MET A 82 -3.78 -23.01 -9.63
CA MET A 82 -4.52 -21.78 -9.85
C MET A 82 -4.88 -21.62 -11.33
N ARG A 83 -6.04 -21.04 -11.61
CA ARG A 83 -6.50 -20.79 -12.98
C ARG A 83 -6.97 -19.36 -13.20
N ARG A 84 -6.67 -18.84 -14.37
CA ARG A 84 -7.24 -17.61 -14.90
C ARG A 84 -8.72 -17.79 -15.22
N LYS A 85 -9.43 -16.68 -15.40
CA LYS A 85 -10.86 -16.69 -15.79
C LYS A 85 -11.11 -17.37 -17.13
N ASN A 86 -10.12 -17.34 -18.03
CA ASN A 86 -10.17 -18.03 -19.32
C ASN A 86 -9.82 -19.54 -19.25
N GLY A 87 -9.55 -20.08 -18.06
CA GLY A 87 -9.20 -21.48 -17.83
C GLY A 87 -7.70 -21.81 -17.87
N ASP A 88 -6.86 -20.88 -18.33
CA ASP A 88 -5.41 -21.08 -18.39
C ASP A 88 -4.81 -21.27 -16.99
N ALA A 89 -3.81 -22.14 -16.89
CA ALA A 89 -3.09 -22.33 -15.63
C ALA A 89 -2.21 -21.11 -15.33
N ILE A 90 -2.35 -20.57 -14.11
CA ILE A 90 -1.45 -19.52 -13.61
C ILE A 90 -0.15 -20.21 -13.19
N LYS A 91 0.94 -19.86 -13.87
CA LYS A 91 2.26 -20.42 -13.57
C LYS A 91 2.83 -19.80 -12.29
N ILE A 92 3.46 -20.62 -11.45
CA ILE A 92 4.21 -20.17 -10.28
C ILE A 92 5.70 -20.27 -10.60
N TYR A 93 6.38 -19.13 -10.66
CA TYR A 93 7.83 -19.05 -10.76
C TYR A 93 8.43 -19.00 -9.36
N ILE A 94 9.37 -19.90 -9.07
CA ILE A 94 10.01 -19.99 -7.76
C ILE A 94 11.45 -19.53 -7.89
N ILE A 95 11.79 -18.49 -7.12
CA ILE A 95 13.17 -18.01 -6.89
C ILE A 95 13.55 -18.40 -5.46
N PRO A 96 14.32 -19.49 -5.25
CA PRO A 96 14.81 -19.84 -3.93
C PRO A 96 15.79 -18.80 -3.40
N SER A 97 15.71 -18.53 -2.11
CA SER A 97 16.62 -17.66 -1.37
C SER A 97 17.58 -18.52 -0.55
N PRO A 98 18.90 -18.54 -0.84
CA PRO A 98 19.86 -19.26 -0.02
C PRO A 98 19.85 -18.85 1.47
N ALA A 99 19.43 -17.61 1.78
CA ALA A 99 19.31 -17.12 3.15
C ALA A 99 18.19 -17.82 3.95
N TYR A 100 17.09 -18.20 3.29
CA TYR A 100 15.91 -18.81 3.94
C TYR A 100 15.76 -20.30 3.63
N ASP A 101 15.97 -20.67 2.37
CA ASP A 101 15.78 -22.02 1.85
C ASP A 101 17.03 -22.91 2.02
N GLY A 102 18.17 -22.31 2.37
CA GLY A 102 19.40 -23.01 2.68
C GLY A 102 19.97 -23.83 1.52
N GLU A 103 20.74 -24.87 1.85
CA GLU A 103 21.46 -25.67 0.84
C GLU A 103 20.56 -26.62 0.03
N ILE A 104 19.33 -26.89 0.49
CA ILE A 104 18.41 -27.82 -0.19
C ILE A 104 17.31 -27.13 -1.00
N GLY A 105 17.10 -25.83 -0.78
CA GLY A 105 16.00 -25.06 -1.39
C GLY A 105 15.94 -25.12 -2.92
N GLU A 106 17.11 -25.00 -3.55
CA GLU A 106 17.22 -25.09 -5.01
C GLU A 106 16.80 -26.48 -5.53
N GLU A 107 17.28 -27.54 -4.88
CA GLU A 107 16.96 -28.91 -5.30
C GLU A 107 15.47 -29.22 -5.15
N VAL A 108 14.86 -28.77 -4.04
CA VAL A 108 13.41 -28.89 -3.81
C VAL A 108 12.63 -28.15 -4.91
N ALA A 109 13.00 -26.91 -5.24
CA ALA A 109 12.34 -26.13 -6.29
C ALA A 109 12.47 -26.77 -7.69
N ARG A 110 13.64 -27.33 -8.02
CA ARG A 110 13.86 -28.05 -9.29
C ARG A 110 12.99 -29.30 -9.38
N LYS A 111 12.95 -30.13 -8.33
CA LYS A 111 12.12 -31.34 -8.30
C LYS A 111 10.63 -31.01 -8.34
N LEU A 112 10.19 -29.95 -7.64
CA LEU A 112 8.81 -29.46 -7.74
C LEU A 112 8.43 -29.11 -9.18
N ALA A 113 9.29 -28.39 -9.91
CA ALA A 113 9.04 -28.03 -11.30
C ALA A 113 8.98 -29.25 -12.24
N MET A 114 9.66 -30.36 -11.90
CA MET A 114 9.55 -31.63 -12.64
C MET A 114 8.21 -32.35 -12.37
N LEU A 115 7.69 -32.27 -11.15
CA LEU A 115 6.43 -32.93 -10.76
C LEU A 115 5.18 -32.13 -11.17
N ARG A 116 5.30 -30.80 -11.31
CA ARG A 116 4.17 -29.88 -11.55
C ARG A 116 4.40 -29.03 -12.81
N LYS A 117 3.58 -29.26 -13.84
CA LYS A 117 3.65 -28.52 -15.12
C LYS A 117 3.32 -27.03 -15.02
N ASP A 118 2.72 -26.57 -13.93
CA ASP A 118 2.41 -25.17 -13.64
C ASP A 118 3.47 -24.48 -12.77
N ILE A 119 4.44 -25.22 -12.23
CA ILE A 119 5.56 -24.66 -11.47
C ILE A 119 6.78 -24.51 -12.37
N ARG A 120 7.50 -23.40 -12.23
CA ARG A 120 8.77 -23.12 -12.92
C ARG A 120 9.83 -22.74 -11.90
N PHE A 121 11.03 -23.28 -12.09
CA PHE A 121 12.21 -22.87 -11.37
C PHE A 121 12.88 -21.72 -12.14
N ALA A 122 13.15 -20.62 -11.45
CA ALA A 122 13.68 -19.37 -12.02
C ALA A 122 15.18 -19.17 -11.74
N GLY A 123 15.79 -19.95 -10.85
CA GLY A 123 17.17 -19.75 -10.40
C GLY A 123 17.22 -19.24 -8.96
N PRO A 124 18.30 -19.53 -8.21
CA PRO A 124 18.43 -19.06 -6.83
C PRO A 124 18.87 -17.59 -6.79
N GLY A 125 18.34 -16.83 -5.83
CA GLY A 125 18.70 -15.43 -5.60
C GLY A 125 17.86 -14.45 -6.42
N ASP A 126 17.90 -14.54 -7.74
CA ASP A 126 17.19 -13.60 -8.62
C ASP A 126 16.89 -14.17 -10.02
N ASP A 127 15.87 -13.64 -10.68
CA ASP A 127 15.56 -13.93 -12.10
C ASP A 127 14.68 -12.84 -12.75
N ARG A 128 14.70 -12.76 -14.08
CA ARG A 128 13.99 -11.78 -14.89
C ARG A 128 12.80 -12.39 -15.61
N PHE A 129 11.69 -11.65 -15.65
CA PHE A 129 10.46 -12.08 -16.29
C PHE A 129 9.93 -11.01 -17.24
N ILE A 130 9.31 -11.44 -18.33
CA ILE A 130 8.65 -10.56 -19.29
C ILE A 130 7.13 -10.66 -19.07
N VAL A 131 6.49 -9.52 -18.80
CA VAL A 131 5.04 -9.37 -18.79
C VAL A 131 4.57 -9.29 -20.24
N LYS A 132 4.33 -10.47 -20.85
CA LYS A 132 4.21 -10.63 -22.30
C LYS A 132 3.16 -9.72 -22.94
N GLY A 133 2.02 -9.48 -22.29
CA GLY A 133 0.97 -8.61 -22.84
C GLY A 133 1.40 -7.15 -22.98
N ILE A 134 2.27 -6.66 -22.09
CA ILE A 134 2.65 -5.24 -21.99
C ILE A 134 4.08 -4.98 -22.49
N GLY A 135 4.91 -6.02 -22.61
CA GLY A 135 6.32 -5.90 -23.01
C GLY A 135 7.23 -5.33 -21.92
N LYS A 136 6.78 -5.35 -20.66
CA LYS A 136 7.56 -4.87 -19.50
C LYS A 136 8.43 -5.98 -18.92
N THR A 137 9.63 -5.64 -18.49
CA THR A 137 10.55 -6.56 -17.82
C THR A 137 10.53 -6.31 -16.31
N VAL A 138 10.31 -7.36 -15.53
CA VAL A 138 10.37 -7.32 -14.07
C VAL A 138 11.50 -8.21 -13.58
N TRP A 139 12.05 -7.92 -12.40
CA TRP A 139 13.14 -8.71 -11.83
C TRP A 139 12.82 -9.10 -10.40
N GLY A 140 12.64 -10.40 -10.17
CA GLY A 140 12.46 -10.96 -8.85
C GLY A 140 13.80 -11.11 -8.14
N VAL A 141 13.90 -10.62 -6.90
CA VAL A 141 15.14 -10.60 -6.13
C VAL A 141 14.88 -11.07 -4.70
N THR A 142 15.79 -11.90 -4.19
CA THR A 142 15.76 -12.45 -2.84
C THR A 142 17.14 -12.36 -2.20
N PRO A 143 17.25 -12.28 -0.87
CA PRO A 143 18.55 -12.22 -0.23
C PRO A 143 19.31 -13.55 -0.37
N SER A 144 20.60 -13.48 -0.66
CA SER A 144 21.48 -14.66 -0.66
C SER A 144 22.18 -14.88 0.68
N LYS A 145 22.26 -13.86 1.53
CA LYS A 145 22.95 -13.91 2.84
C LYS A 145 22.07 -13.33 3.95
N SER A 146 22.04 -13.99 5.11
CA SER A 146 21.26 -13.56 6.28
C SER A 146 21.71 -12.20 6.85
N VAL A 147 22.98 -11.83 6.71
CA VAL A 147 23.50 -10.49 7.08
C VAL A 147 22.79 -9.35 6.33
N TRP A 148 22.23 -9.62 5.15
CA TRP A 148 21.48 -8.62 4.39
C TRP A 148 20.11 -8.31 4.97
N MET A 149 19.65 -9.06 5.97
CA MET A 149 18.35 -8.88 6.62
C MET A 149 18.39 -7.95 7.84
N ARG A 150 19.56 -7.39 8.19
CA ARG A 150 19.70 -6.49 9.35
C ARG A 150 19.39 -5.05 8.96
N GLY A 151 18.51 -4.39 9.72
CA GLY A 151 18.24 -2.96 9.63
C GLY A 151 17.04 -2.57 10.49
N ASP A 152 17.07 -1.36 11.03
CA ASP A 152 15.98 -0.83 11.87
C ASP A 152 14.79 -0.32 11.04
N PHE A 153 15.03 -0.05 9.76
CA PHE A 153 14.05 0.52 8.83
C PHE A 153 13.80 -0.39 7.65
N TYR A 154 12.53 -0.44 7.24
CA TYR A 154 12.01 -1.40 6.27
C TYR A 154 12.78 -1.38 4.94
N SER A 155 13.08 -0.20 4.39
CA SER A 155 13.78 -0.10 3.09
C SER A 155 15.28 -0.39 3.13
N THR A 156 15.92 -0.38 4.30
CA THR A 156 17.39 -0.54 4.42
C THR A 156 17.90 -1.86 3.81
N PRO A 157 17.39 -3.04 4.21
CA PRO A 157 17.85 -4.31 3.64
C PRO A 157 17.45 -4.45 2.17
N ILE A 158 16.31 -3.90 1.77
CA ILE A 158 15.78 -3.90 0.40
C ILE A 158 16.71 -3.14 -0.54
N GLN A 159 17.03 -1.87 -0.22
CA GLN A 159 17.91 -1.02 -1.01
C GLN A 159 19.30 -1.65 -1.17
N ARG A 160 19.81 -2.30 -0.12
CA ARG A 160 21.10 -2.99 -0.16
C ARG A 160 21.11 -4.11 -1.21
N VAL A 161 20.12 -5.02 -1.17
CA VAL A 161 20.05 -6.16 -2.10
C VAL A 161 19.88 -5.69 -3.54
N THR A 162 19.08 -4.66 -3.79
CA THR A 162 18.92 -4.07 -5.12
C THR A 162 20.22 -3.45 -5.64
N LYS A 163 20.91 -2.66 -4.80
CA LYS A 163 22.18 -2.00 -5.18
C LYS A 163 23.30 -3.02 -5.42
N ASP A 164 23.37 -4.08 -4.62
CA ASP A 164 24.34 -5.16 -4.83
C ASP A 164 24.06 -5.91 -6.15
N LEU A 165 22.79 -6.16 -6.48
CA LEU A 165 22.39 -6.76 -7.77
C LEU A 165 22.75 -5.86 -8.96
N GLN A 166 22.44 -4.57 -8.88
CA GLN A 166 22.76 -3.61 -9.94
C GLN A 166 24.25 -3.54 -10.22
N LYS A 167 25.10 -3.61 -9.19
CA LYS A 167 26.56 -3.55 -9.34
C LYS A 167 27.16 -4.82 -9.92
N ARG A 168 26.58 -5.99 -9.65
CA ARG A 168 27.13 -7.28 -10.12
C ARG A 168 26.59 -7.73 -11.48
N SER A 169 25.46 -7.19 -11.93
CA SER A 169 24.83 -7.67 -13.16
C SER A 169 25.32 -6.95 -14.40
N SER A 170 25.45 -7.70 -15.50
CA SER A 170 25.66 -7.17 -16.85
C SER A 170 24.34 -6.94 -17.61
N HIS A 171 23.20 -7.29 -17.02
CA HIS A 171 21.90 -7.13 -17.68
C HIS A 171 21.37 -5.70 -17.59
N PRO A 172 20.59 -5.24 -18.58
CA PRO A 172 19.86 -3.98 -18.49
C PRO A 172 18.92 -3.94 -17.27
N LEU A 173 18.78 -2.74 -16.68
CA LEU A 173 17.86 -2.50 -15.58
C LEU A 173 16.41 -2.87 -15.98
N PRO A 174 15.63 -3.52 -15.11
CA PRO A 174 14.24 -3.89 -15.38
C PRO A 174 13.34 -2.65 -15.34
N ASP A 175 12.08 -2.77 -15.75
CA ASP A 175 11.08 -1.74 -15.51
C ASP A 175 10.73 -1.63 -14.02
N VAL A 176 10.66 -2.75 -13.29
CA VAL A 176 10.36 -2.81 -11.84
C VAL A 176 11.12 -3.96 -11.18
N TYR A 177 11.66 -3.74 -9.97
CA TYR A 177 12.18 -4.79 -9.10
C TYR A 177 11.11 -5.33 -8.16
N PHE A 178 11.03 -6.65 -7.99
CA PHE A 178 10.18 -7.31 -7.00
C PHE A 178 11.06 -8.00 -5.96
N ILE A 179 10.95 -7.58 -4.71
CA ILE A 179 11.93 -7.92 -3.67
C ILE A 179 11.20 -8.65 -2.54
N GLY A 180 11.54 -9.92 -2.33
CA GLY A 180 10.89 -10.75 -1.32
C GLY A 180 11.80 -11.12 -0.15
N GLY A 181 11.19 -11.65 0.90
CA GLY A 181 11.88 -12.22 2.05
C GLY A 181 11.94 -11.33 3.28
N PHE A 182 11.69 -10.04 3.18
CA PHE A 182 11.91 -9.09 4.30
C PHE A 182 10.67 -8.82 5.16
N GLY A 183 9.51 -9.41 4.86
CA GLY A 183 8.29 -9.21 5.67
C GLY A 183 7.84 -7.76 5.82
N SER A 184 8.09 -6.98 4.77
CA SER A 184 7.73 -5.57 4.63
C SER A 184 6.92 -5.35 3.37
N SER A 185 6.11 -4.30 3.34
CA SER A 185 5.24 -3.93 2.22
C SER A 185 5.58 -2.51 1.78
N ILE A 186 6.32 -2.38 0.67
CA ILE A 186 6.78 -1.09 0.15
C ILE A 186 6.50 -0.99 -1.34
N ASN A 187 6.11 0.19 -1.82
CA ASN A 187 6.17 0.55 -3.23
C ASN A 187 6.95 1.87 -3.39
N LYS A 188 8.07 1.82 -4.10
CA LYS A 188 8.91 2.98 -4.43
C LYS A 188 8.78 3.29 -5.92
N PRO A 189 8.36 4.50 -6.32
CA PRO A 189 8.32 4.92 -7.71
C PRO A 189 9.71 5.26 -8.25
N LEU A 190 9.76 5.42 -9.57
CA LEU A 190 10.89 6.00 -10.28
C LEU A 190 11.15 7.45 -9.83
N GLY A 191 12.43 7.81 -9.68
CA GLY A 191 12.86 9.18 -9.41
C GLY A 191 14.26 9.19 -8.80
N GLU A 192 14.36 9.26 -7.47
CA GLU A 192 15.62 9.11 -6.73
C GLU A 192 16.29 7.77 -7.00
N GLU A 193 15.50 6.69 -7.00
CA GLU A 193 15.99 5.38 -7.41
C GLU A 193 15.87 5.25 -8.94
N PRO A 194 16.89 4.68 -9.61
CA PRO A 194 16.94 4.60 -11.07
C PRO A 194 15.86 3.69 -11.66
N ARG A 195 15.23 2.88 -10.80
CA ARG A 195 14.08 2.03 -11.10
C ARG A 195 13.15 1.92 -9.89
N PRO A 196 11.83 1.81 -10.11
CA PRO A 196 10.90 1.50 -9.06
C PRO A 196 11.13 0.09 -8.50
N TYR A 197 10.71 -0.12 -7.26
CA TYR A 197 10.73 -1.43 -6.63
C TYR A 197 9.51 -1.65 -5.73
N VAL A 198 9.13 -2.92 -5.60
CA VAL A 198 8.05 -3.39 -4.73
C VAL A 198 8.62 -4.43 -3.77
N ALA A 199 8.47 -4.18 -2.47
CA ALA A 199 8.84 -5.14 -1.43
C ALA A 199 7.61 -5.92 -0.96
N VAL A 200 7.74 -7.24 -0.92
CA VAL A 200 6.61 -8.16 -0.83
C VAL A 200 6.46 -8.69 0.61
N PRO A 201 5.24 -8.71 1.18
CA PRO A 201 4.96 -9.29 2.48
C PRO A 201 5.25 -10.81 2.51
N VAL A 202 5.35 -11.40 3.70
CA VAL A 202 5.45 -12.86 3.83
C VAL A 202 4.08 -13.54 3.82
N LEU A 203 4.04 -14.83 3.52
CA LEU A 203 2.82 -15.64 3.49
C LEU A 203 2.84 -16.75 4.56
N HIS A 204 3.33 -16.41 5.75
CA HIS A 204 3.31 -17.28 6.93
C HIS A 204 3.05 -16.45 8.20
N LYS A 205 2.69 -17.12 9.30
CA LYS A 205 2.57 -16.47 10.61
C LYS A 205 3.96 -16.21 11.18
N ILE A 206 4.36 -14.94 11.18
CA ILE A 206 5.63 -14.48 11.77
C ILE A 206 5.65 -14.80 13.27
N ARG A 207 6.66 -15.54 13.73
CA ARG A 207 6.87 -15.94 15.14
C ARG A 207 8.03 -15.21 15.80
N GLU A 208 9.12 -15.05 15.06
CA GLU A 208 10.27 -14.24 15.46
C GLU A 208 10.36 -13.06 14.50
N THR A 209 10.47 -11.84 15.03
CA THR A 209 10.47 -10.60 14.25
C THR A 209 11.81 -9.91 14.40
N THR A 210 12.36 -9.37 13.31
CA THR A 210 13.16 -8.15 13.41
C THR A 210 12.20 -6.96 13.52
N VAL A 211 12.66 -5.79 13.96
CA VAL A 211 11.83 -4.56 14.00
C VAL A 211 11.20 -4.27 12.62
N ALA A 212 11.81 -4.79 11.54
CA ALA A 212 11.39 -4.60 10.16
C ALA A 212 10.41 -5.63 9.57
N GLU A 213 10.11 -6.73 10.28
CA GLU A 213 9.29 -7.84 9.77
C GLU A 213 7.91 -7.88 10.45
N ASN A 214 6.89 -7.22 9.87
CA ASN A 214 5.54 -7.24 10.44
C ASN A 214 4.39 -7.52 9.45
N GLN A 215 4.67 -7.59 8.15
CA GLN A 215 3.66 -7.70 7.10
C GLN A 215 3.37 -9.14 6.69
N VAL A 216 2.09 -9.53 6.65
CA VAL A 216 1.64 -10.85 6.15
C VAL A 216 0.56 -10.65 5.10
N GLY A 217 0.73 -11.21 3.91
CA GLY A 217 -0.19 -11.02 2.80
C GLY A 217 0.41 -11.35 1.45
N VAL A 218 -0.21 -10.83 0.41
CA VAL A 218 0.26 -10.94 -0.98
C VAL A 218 0.13 -9.61 -1.70
N MET A 219 0.87 -9.44 -2.79
CA MET A 219 0.75 -8.28 -3.65
C MET A 219 0.36 -8.66 -5.07
N VAL A 220 -0.40 -7.79 -5.73
CA VAL A 220 -0.68 -7.89 -7.18
C VAL A 220 -0.24 -6.60 -7.83
N VAL A 221 0.59 -6.71 -8.86
CA VAL A 221 1.06 -5.56 -9.64
C VAL A 221 0.38 -5.58 -10.99
N GLU A 222 -0.41 -4.54 -11.28
CA GLU A 222 -1.06 -4.35 -12.57
C GLU A 222 -0.22 -3.41 -13.44
N PHE A 223 0.26 -3.92 -14.57
CA PHE A 223 1.00 -3.17 -15.56
C PHE A 223 0.10 -2.68 -16.67
N TYR A 224 0.36 -1.45 -17.12
CA TYR A 224 -0.24 -0.85 -18.30
C TYR A 224 0.83 0.00 -19.01
N ASP A 225 0.55 0.47 -20.23
CA ASP A 225 1.58 1.06 -21.12
C ASP A 225 2.47 2.13 -20.46
N LYS A 226 1.88 2.98 -19.61
CA LYS A 226 2.52 4.16 -19.02
C LYS A 226 2.88 4.02 -17.53
N GLY A 227 2.69 2.86 -16.90
CA GLY A 227 2.95 2.73 -15.46
C GLY A 227 2.47 1.41 -14.87
N HIS A 228 2.35 1.40 -13.54
CA HIS A 228 1.86 0.24 -12.80
C HIS A 228 1.13 0.65 -11.52
N LYS A 229 0.19 -0.19 -11.08
CA LYS A 229 -0.49 -0.09 -9.78
C LYS A 229 -0.08 -1.27 -8.91
N VAL A 230 0.02 -1.04 -7.60
CA VAL A 230 0.35 -2.08 -6.63
C VAL A 230 -0.82 -2.27 -5.67
N ARG A 231 -1.33 -3.50 -5.57
CA ARG A 231 -2.39 -3.90 -4.65
C ARG A 231 -1.82 -4.76 -3.54
N LEU A 232 -1.89 -4.30 -2.31
CA LEU A 232 -1.63 -5.09 -1.11
C LEU A 232 -2.93 -5.77 -0.67
N HIS A 233 -2.92 -7.09 -0.50
CA HIS A 233 -3.95 -7.84 0.21
C HIS A 233 -3.37 -8.28 1.55
N SER A 234 -3.76 -7.60 2.63
CA SER A 234 -3.27 -7.91 3.98
C SER A 234 -4.03 -9.08 4.57
N LEU A 235 -3.28 -10.11 4.97
CA LEU A 235 -3.79 -11.33 5.63
C LEU A 235 -3.36 -11.39 7.09
N LYS A 236 -2.77 -10.30 7.61
CA LYS A 236 -2.16 -10.26 8.94
C LYS A 236 -3.18 -10.43 10.06
N ASP A 237 -4.36 -9.85 9.94
CA ASP A 237 -5.45 -10.02 10.91
C ASP A 237 -5.92 -11.48 10.99
N LEU A 238 -5.91 -12.22 9.87
CA LEU A 238 -6.28 -13.65 9.86
C LEU A 238 -5.35 -14.49 10.71
N VAL A 239 -4.03 -14.27 10.62
CA VAL A 239 -3.05 -15.06 11.38
C VAL A 239 -2.80 -14.57 12.79
N LYS A 240 -3.01 -13.28 13.05
CA LYS A 240 -2.99 -12.75 14.42
C LYS A 240 -4.05 -13.45 15.26
N ASP A 241 -5.25 -13.57 14.70
CA ASP A 241 -6.42 -14.15 15.35
C ASP A 241 -6.76 -15.55 14.81
N ASP A 242 -5.76 -16.33 14.38
CA ASP A 242 -5.97 -17.65 13.73
C ASP A 242 -6.85 -18.59 14.56
N ARG A 243 -6.73 -18.53 15.89
CA ARG A 243 -7.56 -19.30 16.82
C ARG A 243 -9.05 -18.98 16.74
N LYS A 244 -9.47 -17.78 16.33
CA LYS A 244 -10.90 -17.43 16.17
C LYS A 244 -11.58 -18.29 15.10
N PHE A 245 -10.81 -18.68 14.09
CA PHE A 245 -11.27 -19.52 12.97
C PHE A 245 -11.31 -21.01 13.29
N VAL A 246 -10.82 -21.45 14.46
CA VAL A 246 -10.96 -22.84 14.88
C VAL A 246 -12.44 -23.14 15.10
N PRO A 247 -13.04 -24.07 14.34
CA PRO A 247 -14.44 -24.44 14.50
C PRO A 247 -14.68 -25.07 15.88
N VAL A 248 -15.84 -24.79 16.48
CA VAL A 248 -16.25 -25.44 17.73
C VAL A 248 -17.12 -26.65 17.37
N PRO A 249 -16.83 -27.86 17.89
CA PRO A 249 -17.65 -29.04 17.59
C PRO A 249 -19.09 -28.86 18.04
N GLU A 250 -20.05 -29.13 17.16
CA GLU A 250 -21.50 -28.90 17.39
C GLU A 250 -22.06 -29.61 18.63
N LYS A 251 -21.44 -30.72 19.03
CA LYS A 251 -21.86 -31.52 20.20
C LYS A 251 -21.39 -30.96 21.52
N LEU A 252 -20.45 -30.01 21.54
CA LEU A 252 -20.01 -29.38 22.78
C LEU A 252 -21.14 -28.48 23.32
N LYS A 253 -21.33 -28.49 24.63
CA LYS A 253 -22.31 -27.66 25.35
C LYS A 253 -21.74 -27.23 26.71
N GLY A 254 -22.30 -26.16 27.27
CA GLY A 254 -21.96 -25.67 28.62
C GLY A 254 -20.48 -25.39 28.79
N ASP A 255 -19.93 -25.81 29.93
CA ASP A 255 -18.55 -25.56 30.37
C ASP A 255 -17.47 -25.97 29.37
N ALA A 256 -17.73 -26.99 28.53
CA ALA A 256 -16.79 -27.41 27.50
C ALA A 256 -16.58 -26.32 26.43
N ILE A 257 -17.64 -25.61 26.03
CA ILE A 257 -17.55 -24.46 25.12
C ILE A 257 -16.78 -23.32 25.81
N THR A 258 -17.06 -23.07 27.09
CA THR A 258 -16.39 -22.02 27.88
C THR A 258 -14.88 -22.24 27.93
N VAL A 259 -14.43 -23.47 28.20
CA VAL A 259 -13.00 -23.84 28.20
C VAL A 259 -12.37 -23.64 26.81
N VAL A 260 -13.03 -24.11 25.75
CA VAL A 260 -12.52 -23.95 24.38
C VAL A 260 -12.42 -22.47 24.00
N ASN A 261 -13.43 -21.66 24.29
CA ASN A 261 -13.44 -20.23 23.99
C ASN A 261 -12.37 -19.46 24.77
N ALA A 262 -12.09 -19.86 26.02
CA ALA A 262 -10.99 -19.29 26.79
C ALA A 262 -9.63 -19.51 26.09
N ILE A 263 -9.39 -20.71 25.54
CA ILE A 263 -8.18 -21.00 24.74
C ILE A 263 -8.18 -20.23 23.43
N LYS A 264 -9.33 -20.09 22.75
CA LYS A 264 -9.42 -19.28 21.51
C LYS A 264 -9.05 -17.81 21.74
N GLN A 265 -9.42 -17.25 22.89
CA GLN A 265 -9.19 -15.85 23.23
C GLN A 265 -7.78 -15.58 23.79
N ASN A 266 -7.26 -16.48 24.63
CA ASN A 266 -6.04 -16.24 25.40
C ASN A 266 -4.83 -17.05 24.93
N GLY A 267 -5.03 -17.98 23.99
CA GLY A 267 -4.02 -18.93 23.56
C GLY A 267 -3.87 -20.11 24.52
N GLY A 268 -2.74 -20.81 24.45
CA GLY A 268 -2.48 -21.97 25.29
C GLY A 268 -2.43 -21.61 26.77
N LEU A 269 -3.26 -22.28 27.59
CA LEU A 269 -3.42 -22.00 29.02
C LEU A 269 -3.17 -23.25 29.87
N THR A 270 -2.65 -23.05 31.09
CA THR A 270 -2.58 -24.13 32.09
C THR A 270 -3.97 -24.39 32.67
N ALA A 271 -4.17 -25.56 33.29
CA ALA A 271 -5.44 -25.85 33.98
C ALA A 271 -5.77 -24.85 35.11
N GLY A 272 -4.76 -24.20 35.70
CA GLY A 272 -4.98 -23.14 36.70
C GLY A 272 -5.51 -21.87 36.07
N LEU A 273 -4.84 -21.36 35.04
CA LEU A 273 -5.28 -20.15 34.35
C LEU A 273 -6.66 -20.32 33.68
N LEU A 274 -6.96 -21.53 33.20
CA LEU A 274 -8.31 -21.85 32.71
C LEU A 274 -9.34 -21.74 33.84
N ALA A 275 -9.01 -22.17 35.06
CA ALA A 275 -9.91 -22.05 36.21
C ALA A 275 -10.18 -20.58 36.52
N ASP A 276 -9.12 -19.77 36.56
CA ASP A 276 -9.21 -18.34 36.82
C ASP A 276 -10.02 -17.60 35.74
N THR A 277 -9.82 -17.96 34.46
CA THR A 277 -10.50 -17.30 33.33
C THR A 277 -11.97 -17.71 33.20
N THR A 278 -12.29 -18.97 33.50
CA THR A 278 -13.63 -19.53 33.28
C THR A 278 -14.51 -19.56 34.53
N GLY A 279 -13.92 -19.39 35.72
CA GLY A 279 -14.60 -19.56 37.00
C GLY A 279 -14.87 -21.02 37.39
N LEU A 280 -14.40 -21.99 36.59
CA LEU A 280 -14.63 -23.41 36.83
C LEU A 280 -13.57 -24.02 37.77
N ALA A 281 -13.96 -25.02 38.55
CA ALA A 281 -13.02 -25.74 39.38
C ALA A 281 -11.94 -26.45 38.54
N ARG A 282 -10.68 -26.41 38.99
CA ARG A 282 -9.52 -26.97 38.27
C ARG A 282 -9.66 -28.46 37.94
N ASN A 283 -10.28 -29.24 38.84
CA ASN A 283 -10.54 -30.67 38.60
C ASN A 283 -11.58 -30.88 37.50
N SER A 284 -12.63 -30.06 37.47
CA SER A 284 -13.63 -30.06 36.41
C SER A 284 -13.01 -29.74 35.05
N ILE A 285 -12.09 -28.76 34.99
CA ILE A 285 -11.37 -28.45 33.74
C ILE A 285 -10.57 -29.64 33.22
N LYS A 286 -9.83 -30.35 34.10
CA LYS A 286 -9.09 -31.55 33.69
C LYS A 286 -10.02 -32.64 33.15
N GLN A 287 -11.19 -32.81 33.75
CA GLN A 287 -12.20 -33.77 33.27
C GLN A 287 -12.80 -33.33 31.94
N ILE A 288 -13.14 -32.04 31.80
CA ILE A 288 -13.67 -31.45 30.56
C ILE A 288 -12.67 -31.67 29.42
N ILE A 289 -11.39 -31.31 29.61
CA ILE A 289 -10.35 -31.47 28.59
C ILE A 289 -10.20 -32.93 28.18
N LYS A 290 -10.24 -33.87 29.13
CA LYS A 290 -10.21 -35.32 28.84
C LYS A 290 -11.45 -35.80 28.08
N SER A 291 -12.59 -35.15 28.27
CA SER A 291 -13.85 -35.48 27.59
C SER A 291 -14.01 -34.84 26.21
N LEU A 292 -13.16 -33.87 25.85
CA LEU A 292 -13.20 -33.24 24.53
C LEU A 292 -12.88 -34.28 23.44
N PRO A 293 -13.50 -34.15 22.25
CA PRO A 293 -13.23 -35.05 21.15
C PRO A 293 -11.76 -34.96 20.72
N LEU A 294 -11.22 -36.12 20.36
CA LEU A 294 -9.90 -36.23 19.73
C LEU A 294 -9.85 -35.44 18.41
N GLU A 295 -8.63 -35.19 17.92
CA GLU A 295 -8.42 -34.56 16.61
C GLU A 295 -9.23 -35.28 15.52
N SER A 296 -9.87 -34.49 14.65
CA SER A 296 -10.57 -34.96 13.46
C SER A 296 -10.28 -34.04 12.28
N GLU A 297 -10.90 -34.30 11.13
CA GLU A 297 -10.79 -33.42 9.97
C GLU A 297 -11.29 -31.99 10.28
N LYS A 298 -12.38 -31.87 11.04
CA LYS A 298 -13.03 -30.59 11.36
C LYS A 298 -12.66 -30.02 12.72
N TRP A 299 -11.80 -30.66 13.50
CA TRP A 299 -11.47 -30.22 14.86
C TRP A 299 -10.01 -30.53 15.21
N PRO A 300 -9.21 -29.57 15.70
CA PRO A 300 -7.81 -29.81 16.04
C PRO A 300 -7.57 -30.71 17.24
N GLY A 301 -8.54 -30.89 18.14
CA GLY A 301 -8.24 -31.41 19.47
C GLY A 301 -7.40 -30.42 20.30
N LEU A 302 -7.13 -30.80 21.54
CA LEU A 302 -6.19 -30.09 22.41
C LEU A 302 -4.97 -30.98 22.68
N THR A 303 -3.80 -30.36 22.68
CA THR A 303 -2.52 -30.97 23.04
C THR A 303 -1.98 -30.33 24.30
N LEU A 304 -1.45 -31.15 25.21
CA LEU A 304 -0.71 -30.69 26.39
C LEU A 304 0.76 -30.54 26.01
N ASP A 305 1.30 -29.33 26.11
CA ASP A 305 2.74 -29.14 26.12
C ASP A 305 3.27 -29.54 27.50
N GLU A 306 4.04 -30.63 27.56
CA GLU A 306 4.57 -31.15 28.82
C GLU A 306 5.58 -30.21 29.47
N ALA A 307 6.24 -29.33 28.72
CA ALA A 307 7.20 -28.39 29.28
C ALA A 307 6.49 -27.23 30.00
N SER A 308 5.56 -26.56 29.32
CA SER A 308 4.83 -25.42 29.91
C SER A 308 3.55 -25.80 30.66
N LYS A 309 3.13 -27.06 30.58
CA LYS A 309 1.84 -27.58 31.10
C LYS A 309 0.62 -26.85 30.54
N LYS A 310 0.74 -26.24 29.36
CA LYS A 310 -0.34 -25.53 28.67
C LYS A 310 -1.10 -26.46 27.73
N PHE A 311 -2.41 -26.33 27.73
CA PHE A 311 -3.28 -26.92 26.73
C PHE A 311 -3.51 -25.89 25.61
N ASP A 312 -3.20 -26.26 24.38
CA ASP A 312 -3.48 -25.45 23.18
C ASP A 312 -4.00 -26.36 22.06
N PHE A 313 -4.49 -25.77 20.98
CA PHE A 313 -4.89 -26.52 19.80
C PHE A 313 -3.69 -27.22 19.15
N ASN A 314 -3.93 -28.41 18.57
CA ASN A 314 -2.89 -29.12 17.82
C ASN A 314 -2.33 -28.22 16.70
N LEU A 315 -1.05 -27.87 16.81
CA LEU A 315 -0.40 -26.95 15.88
C LEU A 315 -0.36 -27.50 14.46
N ARG A 316 -0.11 -28.80 14.27
CA ARG A 316 -0.07 -29.43 12.94
C ARG A 316 -1.43 -29.31 12.25
N TRP A 317 -2.52 -29.53 12.98
CA TRP A 317 -3.86 -29.31 12.46
C TRP A 317 -4.06 -27.84 12.05
N VAL A 318 -3.65 -26.89 12.89
CA VAL A 318 -3.75 -25.45 12.58
C VAL A 318 -2.93 -25.07 11.34
N GLN A 319 -1.75 -25.67 11.16
CA GLN A 319 -0.91 -25.44 10.00
C GLN A 319 -1.50 -26.02 8.72
N GLU A 320 -2.12 -27.20 8.77
CA GLU A 320 -2.51 -27.94 7.56
C GLU A 320 -4.00 -27.83 7.20
N LYS A 321 -4.89 -27.66 8.17
CA LYS A 321 -6.34 -27.82 7.98
C LYS A 321 -7.16 -26.57 8.29
N LEU A 322 -6.62 -25.62 9.06
CA LEU A 322 -7.33 -24.37 9.36
C LEU A 322 -7.58 -23.58 8.06
N LYS A 323 -8.85 -23.20 7.86
CA LYS A 323 -9.29 -22.35 6.76
C LYS A 323 -9.65 -20.97 7.31
N TYR A 324 -9.36 -19.93 6.53
CA TYR A 324 -9.81 -18.58 6.84
C TYR A 324 -11.01 -18.23 5.95
N ASN A 325 -11.58 -17.04 6.15
CA ASN A 325 -12.76 -16.59 5.43
C ASN A 325 -12.53 -15.28 4.67
N PHE A 326 -11.35 -15.10 4.10
CA PHE A 326 -11.00 -13.83 3.45
C PHE A 326 -11.93 -13.50 2.28
N SER A 327 -12.38 -14.51 1.53
CA SER A 327 -13.37 -14.31 0.47
C SER A 327 -14.74 -13.85 0.97
N GLU A 328 -15.15 -14.24 2.17
CA GLU A 328 -16.35 -13.71 2.82
C GLU A 328 -16.17 -12.24 3.19
N ILE A 329 -15.02 -11.89 3.80
CA ILE A 329 -14.67 -10.50 4.13
C ILE A 329 -14.75 -9.63 2.87
N ARG A 330 -14.16 -10.08 1.76
CA ARG A 330 -14.13 -9.34 0.49
C ARG A 330 -15.51 -9.14 -0.16
N LYS A 331 -16.44 -10.05 0.08
CA LYS A 331 -17.80 -10.03 -0.50
C LYS A 331 -18.83 -9.42 0.45
N ASN A 332 -18.42 -9.06 1.66
CA ASN A 332 -19.32 -8.51 2.65
C ASN A 332 -19.89 -7.15 2.15
N PRO A 333 -21.22 -6.97 2.13
CA PRO A 333 -21.86 -5.73 1.66
C PRO A 333 -21.52 -4.50 2.50
N GLU A 334 -21.02 -4.66 3.72
CA GLU A 334 -20.56 -3.57 4.60
C GLU A 334 -19.13 -3.11 4.30
N VAL A 335 -18.43 -3.77 3.37
CA VAL A 335 -17.11 -3.30 2.92
C VAL A 335 -17.25 -1.92 2.32
N LYS A 336 -16.44 -0.99 2.83
CA LYS A 336 -16.36 0.38 2.33
C LYS A 336 -15.07 0.57 1.54
N GLU A 337 -15.14 1.37 0.50
CA GLU A 337 -14.00 1.78 -0.32
C GLU A 337 -13.82 3.29 -0.24
N ASP A 338 -12.62 3.75 0.13
CA ASP A 338 -12.25 5.16 0.03
C ASP A 338 -11.22 5.35 -1.08
N ARG A 339 -11.33 6.48 -1.79
CA ARG A 339 -10.49 6.80 -2.95
C ARG A 339 -9.89 8.18 -2.78
N VAL A 340 -8.58 8.20 -2.55
CA VAL A 340 -7.85 9.40 -2.15
C VAL A 340 -6.70 9.64 -3.13
N ALA A 341 -6.57 10.87 -3.61
CA ALA A 341 -5.38 11.33 -4.30
C ALA A 341 -4.67 12.40 -3.47
N ALA A 342 -3.36 12.46 -3.56
CA ALA A 342 -2.54 13.41 -2.81
C ALA A 342 -1.45 14.02 -3.69
N PHE A 343 -1.24 15.32 -3.54
CA PHE A 343 -0.06 16.03 -4.03
C PHE A 343 0.55 16.82 -2.87
N GLY A 344 1.84 17.09 -2.96
CA GLY A 344 2.54 17.98 -2.06
C GLY A 344 3.56 18.80 -2.82
N CYS A 345 4.04 19.89 -2.22
CA CYS A 345 5.10 20.70 -2.79
C CYS A 345 4.74 21.15 -4.22
N LEU A 346 3.60 21.83 -4.36
CA LEU A 346 3.13 22.39 -5.63
C LEU A 346 4.04 23.53 -6.09
N HIS A 347 4.47 24.37 -5.14
CA HIS A 347 5.36 25.51 -5.38
C HIS A 347 4.93 26.39 -6.56
N ALA A 348 3.70 26.89 -6.52
CA ALA A 348 3.22 27.82 -7.53
C ALA A 348 4.12 29.07 -7.58
N GLY A 349 4.45 29.52 -8.78
CA GLY A 349 5.40 30.61 -9.03
C GLY A 349 6.86 30.16 -9.14
N CYS A 350 7.17 28.87 -8.92
CA CYS A 350 8.47 28.31 -9.27
C CYS A 350 8.55 28.01 -10.77
N VAL A 351 9.71 28.28 -11.36
CA VAL A 351 10.00 28.03 -12.79
C VAL A 351 10.19 26.54 -13.12
N HIS A 352 10.32 25.70 -12.09
CA HIS A 352 10.50 24.25 -12.21
C HIS A 352 9.22 23.44 -11.97
N THR A 353 8.12 24.11 -11.61
CA THR A 353 6.81 23.49 -11.42
C THR A 353 6.22 23.07 -12.77
N ASP A 354 5.73 21.84 -12.87
CA ASP A 354 5.08 21.34 -14.08
C ASP A 354 3.58 21.72 -14.09
N TYR A 355 3.30 22.96 -14.51
CA TYR A 355 1.95 23.49 -14.60
C TYR A 355 1.06 22.70 -15.57
N GLU A 356 1.64 22.20 -16.68
CA GLU A 356 0.87 21.46 -17.67
C GLU A 356 0.38 20.12 -17.11
N PHE A 357 1.27 19.37 -16.46
CA PHE A 357 0.89 18.13 -15.79
C PHE A 357 -0.21 18.38 -14.75
N PHE A 358 -0.03 19.38 -13.89
CA PHE A 358 -0.99 19.66 -12.81
C PHE A 358 -2.35 20.12 -13.33
N LEU A 359 -2.40 20.91 -14.42
CA LEU A 359 -3.64 21.49 -14.92
C LEU A 359 -4.35 20.65 -15.99
N LYS A 360 -3.64 19.76 -16.70
CA LYS A 360 -4.21 18.94 -17.77
C LYS A 360 -4.27 17.46 -17.38
N ASP A 361 -3.14 16.87 -17.04
CA ASP A 361 -3.04 15.42 -16.84
C ASP A 361 -3.64 14.97 -15.50
N PHE A 362 -3.41 15.76 -14.44
CA PHE A 362 -3.89 15.38 -13.11
C PHE A 362 -5.43 15.36 -12.99
N PRO A 363 -6.20 16.34 -13.51
CA PRO A 363 -7.66 16.25 -13.54
C PRO A 363 -8.19 15.02 -14.29
N GLU A 364 -7.59 14.69 -15.44
CA GLU A 364 -7.96 13.49 -16.22
C GLU A 364 -7.72 12.21 -15.40
N TYR A 365 -6.60 12.17 -14.69
CA TYR A 365 -6.28 11.08 -13.77
C TYR A 365 -7.31 10.96 -12.64
N LEU A 366 -7.69 12.07 -12.00
CA LEU A 366 -8.69 12.08 -10.93
C LEU A 366 -10.07 11.60 -11.42
N ILE A 367 -10.45 11.97 -12.64
CA ILE A 367 -11.70 11.51 -13.27
C ILE A 367 -11.63 10.02 -13.59
N ARG A 368 -10.53 9.55 -14.17
CA ARG A 368 -10.32 8.14 -14.56
C ARG A 368 -10.34 7.21 -13.36
N GLU A 369 -9.72 7.62 -12.25
CA GLU A 369 -9.62 6.82 -11.03
C GLU A 369 -10.80 7.01 -10.07
N ASP A 370 -11.73 7.91 -10.43
CA ASP A 370 -12.93 8.25 -9.70
C ASP A 370 -12.68 8.63 -8.23
N ILE A 371 -11.83 9.65 -8.04
CA ILE A 371 -11.34 10.09 -6.72
C ILE A 371 -12.36 10.93 -5.95
N ASP A 372 -12.57 10.62 -4.67
CA ASP A 372 -13.55 11.31 -3.82
C ASP A 372 -12.91 12.38 -2.94
N VAL A 373 -11.64 12.18 -2.56
CA VAL A 373 -10.88 13.08 -1.68
C VAL A 373 -9.54 13.44 -2.32
N LEU A 374 -9.25 14.73 -2.44
CA LEU A 374 -7.97 15.29 -2.86
C LEU A 374 -7.27 15.94 -1.67
N LEU A 375 -6.00 15.60 -1.49
CA LEU A 375 -5.16 16.14 -0.42
C LEU A 375 -4.05 17.01 -1.00
N GLY A 376 -3.94 18.25 -0.52
CA GLY A 376 -2.82 19.14 -0.80
C GLY A 376 -1.94 19.28 0.44
N ILE A 377 -0.77 18.64 0.40
CA ILE A 377 0.09 18.46 1.57
C ILE A 377 1.24 19.45 1.50
N GLY A 378 0.98 20.68 1.95
CA GLY A 378 1.97 21.73 2.14
C GLY A 378 2.68 22.25 0.89
N ASP A 379 3.42 23.34 1.09
CA ASP A 379 4.26 24.00 0.10
C ASP A 379 3.52 24.31 -1.21
N PHE A 380 2.38 24.99 -1.07
CA PHE A 380 1.59 25.49 -2.21
C PHE A 380 2.32 26.59 -2.99
N ILE A 381 3.21 27.32 -2.33
CA ILE A 381 4.01 28.41 -2.88
C ILE A 381 5.50 28.10 -2.71
N GLU A 382 6.36 28.72 -3.52
CA GLU A 382 7.81 28.68 -3.32
C GLU A 382 8.24 29.68 -2.22
N GLY A 383 7.48 30.76 -2.03
CA GLY A 383 7.78 31.79 -1.03
C GLY A 383 9.04 32.60 -1.36
N LEU A 384 9.38 33.61 -0.56
CA LEU A 384 10.48 34.54 -0.88
C LEU A 384 11.75 34.35 -0.05
N LYS A 385 11.75 33.43 0.92
CA LYS A 385 12.91 33.22 1.79
C LYS A 385 14.07 32.56 1.05
N HIS A 386 15.25 32.59 1.67
CA HIS A 386 16.50 32.06 1.10
C HIS A 386 16.93 32.66 -0.26
N ASN A 387 16.45 33.87 -0.56
CA ASN A 387 16.79 34.61 -1.78
C ASN A 387 16.43 33.85 -3.07
N LEU A 388 15.34 33.06 -3.06
CA LEU A 388 14.95 32.21 -4.20
C LEU A 388 14.65 33.00 -5.48
N ILE A 389 14.16 34.25 -5.36
CA ILE A 389 14.05 35.18 -6.51
C ILE A 389 15.44 35.45 -7.11
N LEU A 390 16.44 35.80 -6.28
CA LEU A 390 17.79 36.13 -6.76
C LEU A 390 18.50 34.90 -7.35
N ARG A 391 18.07 33.69 -6.98
CA ARG A 391 18.55 32.43 -7.55
C ARG A 391 17.86 32.06 -8.86
N GLY A 392 16.88 32.85 -9.31
CA GLY A 392 16.11 32.57 -10.53
C GLY A 392 15.17 31.37 -10.41
N GLU A 393 14.84 30.93 -9.20
CA GLU A 393 13.93 29.78 -8.98
C GLU A 393 12.45 30.21 -9.04
N ILE A 394 12.18 31.51 -8.96
CA ILE A 394 10.84 32.11 -8.92
C ILE A 394 10.68 33.08 -10.09
N TYR A 395 9.51 33.07 -10.73
CA TYR A 395 9.18 34.05 -11.77
C TYR A 395 9.28 35.50 -11.26
N GLY A 396 9.79 36.41 -12.10
CA GLY A 396 9.90 37.83 -11.78
C GLY A 396 8.57 38.43 -11.26
N ALA A 397 8.66 39.27 -10.23
CA ALA A 397 7.52 39.93 -9.56
C ALA A 397 6.47 39.01 -8.88
N ALA A 398 6.74 37.70 -8.72
CA ALA A 398 5.86 36.78 -8.00
C ALA A 398 6.08 36.84 -6.47
N ASN A 399 5.50 37.84 -5.80
CA ASN A 399 5.48 37.89 -4.33
C ASN A 399 4.59 36.77 -3.73
N ASN A 400 4.65 36.57 -2.41
CA ASN A 400 3.87 35.52 -1.71
C ASN A 400 2.38 35.56 -2.08
N THR A 401 1.74 36.73 -2.05
CA THR A 401 0.32 36.91 -2.39
C THR A 401 0.00 36.49 -3.82
N ARG A 402 0.86 36.83 -4.79
CA ARG A 402 0.71 36.43 -6.20
C ARG A 402 0.87 34.92 -6.37
N GLN A 403 1.85 34.32 -5.69
CA GLN A 403 2.03 32.87 -5.69
C GLN A 403 0.83 32.15 -5.08
N GLU A 404 0.27 32.65 -3.96
CA GLU A 404 -0.93 32.08 -3.34
C GLU A 404 -2.16 32.18 -4.25
N LYS A 405 -2.37 33.32 -4.92
CA LYS A 405 -3.44 33.48 -5.92
C LYS A 405 -3.28 32.49 -7.07
N LEU A 406 -2.06 32.31 -7.57
CA LEU A 406 -1.77 31.36 -8.63
C LEU A 406 -2.07 29.91 -8.18
N ALA A 407 -1.57 29.50 -7.01
CA ALA A 407 -1.85 28.19 -6.44
C ALA A 407 -3.36 27.95 -6.28
N ALA A 408 -4.10 28.94 -5.78
CA ALA A 408 -5.54 28.86 -5.58
C ALA A 408 -6.28 28.62 -6.89
N HIS A 409 -5.95 29.38 -7.95
CA HIS A 409 -6.57 29.19 -9.24
C HIS A 409 -6.22 27.85 -9.89
N MET A 410 -4.97 27.39 -9.72
CA MET A 410 -4.55 26.08 -10.23
C MET A 410 -5.35 24.95 -9.59
N VAL A 411 -5.48 24.95 -8.26
CA VAL A 411 -6.28 23.96 -7.54
C VAL A 411 -7.76 24.09 -7.90
N ALA A 412 -8.31 25.31 -7.96
CA ALA A 412 -9.69 25.54 -8.35
C ALA A 412 -10.00 24.95 -9.73
N LEU A 413 -9.11 25.13 -10.72
CA LEU A 413 -9.27 24.55 -12.05
C LEU A 413 -9.34 23.02 -12.01
N VAL A 414 -8.48 22.36 -11.23
CA VAL A 414 -8.51 20.91 -11.07
C VAL A 414 -9.87 20.48 -10.53
N LEU A 415 -10.34 21.11 -9.44
CA LEU A 415 -11.64 20.81 -8.83
C LEU A 415 -12.81 21.02 -9.79
N LEU A 416 -12.82 22.15 -10.51
CA LEU A 416 -13.89 22.51 -11.44
C LEU A 416 -13.93 21.60 -12.67
N LYS A 417 -12.78 21.18 -13.21
CA LYS A 417 -12.72 20.22 -14.33
C LYS A 417 -13.30 18.86 -13.95
N VAL A 418 -12.90 18.33 -12.80
CA VAL A 418 -13.43 17.06 -12.27
C VAL A 418 -14.93 17.18 -12.01
N PHE A 419 -15.35 18.26 -11.36
CA PHE A 419 -16.77 18.53 -11.09
C PHE A 419 -17.59 18.59 -12.37
N LYS A 420 -17.18 19.40 -13.36
CA LYS A 420 -17.91 19.60 -14.63
C LYS A 420 -18.17 18.28 -15.32
N GLU A 421 -17.15 17.42 -15.40
CA GLU A 421 -17.27 16.12 -16.05
C GLU A 421 -18.20 15.16 -15.28
N ARG A 422 -18.13 15.13 -13.95
CA ARG A 422 -19.02 14.30 -13.12
C ARG A 422 -20.47 14.81 -13.16
N PHE A 423 -20.64 16.11 -13.01
CA PHE A 423 -21.95 16.75 -12.95
C PHE A 423 -22.67 16.65 -14.29
N ASN A 424 -22.00 16.91 -15.41
CA ASN A 424 -22.58 16.76 -16.75
C ASN A 424 -23.05 15.33 -17.03
N ARG A 425 -22.35 14.32 -16.51
CA ARG A 425 -22.79 12.92 -16.60
C ARG A 425 -24.00 12.66 -15.71
N ALA A 426 -23.99 13.14 -14.48
CA ALA A 426 -25.06 12.88 -13.50
C ALA A 426 -26.37 13.62 -13.83
N VAL A 427 -26.30 14.91 -14.20
CA VAL A 427 -27.49 15.74 -14.45
C VAL A 427 -28.32 15.24 -15.63
N LYS A 428 -27.66 14.66 -16.65
CA LYS A 428 -28.34 14.05 -17.82
C LYS A 428 -29.27 12.89 -17.45
N THR A 429 -29.08 12.28 -16.27
CA THR A 429 -29.91 11.16 -15.80
C THR A 429 -31.15 11.61 -15.06
N VAL A 430 -31.29 12.91 -14.75
CA VAL A 430 -32.41 13.45 -13.98
C VAL A 430 -33.31 14.31 -14.87
N LYS A 431 -34.60 14.00 -14.94
CA LYS A 431 -35.59 14.79 -15.68
C LYS A 431 -36.13 15.90 -14.79
N LYS A 432 -35.94 17.17 -15.18
CA LYS A 432 -36.42 18.38 -14.47
C LYS A 432 -36.07 18.36 -12.97
N PRO A 433 -34.78 18.32 -12.60
CA PRO A 433 -34.37 18.29 -11.21
C PRO A 433 -34.82 19.55 -10.46
N ASP A 434 -35.33 19.37 -9.25
CA ASP A 434 -35.60 20.48 -8.34
C ASP A 434 -34.30 21.00 -7.68
N ALA A 435 -34.40 22.10 -6.93
CA ALA A 435 -33.25 22.73 -6.28
C ALA A 435 -32.55 21.81 -5.27
N LYS A 436 -33.29 20.98 -4.54
CA LYS A 436 -32.72 20.03 -3.57
C LYS A 436 -31.94 18.93 -4.29
N GLN A 437 -32.52 18.36 -5.34
CA GLN A 437 -31.88 17.34 -6.16
C GLN A 437 -30.60 17.85 -6.81
N ILE A 438 -30.58 19.09 -7.32
CA ILE A 438 -29.35 19.69 -7.82
C ILE A 438 -28.34 19.90 -6.69
N GLY A 439 -28.77 20.39 -5.51
CA GLY A 439 -27.88 20.52 -4.35
C GLY A 439 -27.19 19.20 -3.96
N ASP A 440 -27.96 18.10 -3.94
CA ASP A 440 -27.43 16.76 -3.67
C ASP A 440 -26.47 16.27 -4.76
N LEU A 441 -26.78 16.54 -6.04
CA LEU A 441 -25.89 16.26 -7.16
C LEU A 441 -24.59 17.05 -7.10
N VAL A 442 -24.67 18.34 -6.75
CA VAL A 442 -23.50 19.20 -6.58
C VAL A 442 -22.60 18.63 -5.49
N ARG A 443 -23.17 18.32 -4.32
CA ARG A 443 -22.45 17.73 -3.18
C ARG A 443 -21.79 16.40 -3.53
N LYS A 444 -22.47 15.55 -4.32
CA LYS A 444 -21.95 14.25 -4.77
C LYS A 444 -20.84 14.38 -5.81
N CYS A 445 -20.98 15.30 -6.75
CA CYS A 445 -20.02 15.47 -7.85
C CYS A 445 -18.77 16.25 -7.42
N MET A 446 -18.89 17.09 -6.38
CA MET A 446 -17.79 17.85 -5.82
C MET A 446 -16.90 16.96 -4.95
N MET A 447 -15.64 16.87 -5.36
CA MET A 447 -14.58 16.22 -4.60
C MET A 447 -14.30 17.01 -3.31
N GLU A 448 -14.01 16.30 -2.23
CA GLU A 448 -13.54 16.92 -1.00
C GLU A 448 -12.06 17.29 -1.16
N PHE A 449 -11.69 18.53 -0.87
CA PHE A 449 -10.31 19.02 -0.88
C PHE A 449 -9.88 19.39 0.53
N ARG A 450 -8.88 18.68 1.04
CA ARG A 450 -8.23 19.00 2.31
C ARG A 450 -6.80 19.42 2.10
N PHE A 451 -6.35 20.39 2.88
CA PHE A 451 -4.98 20.86 2.80
C PHE A 451 -4.40 21.28 4.15
N ILE A 452 -3.07 21.37 4.18
CA ILE A 452 -2.27 21.92 5.27
C ILE A 452 -1.18 22.82 4.70
N PRO A 453 -0.69 23.83 5.45
CA PRO A 453 0.49 24.59 5.05
C PRO A 453 1.77 23.75 5.15
N GLY A 454 2.79 24.12 4.37
CA GLY A 454 4.15 23.60 4.50
C GLY A 454 5.13 24.69 4.95
N ASN A 455 6.42 24.38 5.05
CA ASN A 455 7.43 25.34 5.50
C ASN A 455 7.52 26.56 4.59
N HIS A 456 7.44 26.41 3.27
CA HIS A 456 7.49 27.55 2.35
C HIS A 456 6.29 28.49 2.55
N CYS A 457 5.13 27.95 2.88
CA CYS A 457 3.95 28.73 3.22
C CYS A 457 4.16 29.49 4.54
N LEU A 458 4.66 28.80 5.57
CA LEU A 458 4.81 29.31 6.93
C LEU A 458 5.94 30.33 7.08
N TRP A 459 6.94 30.33 6.20
CA TRP A 459 8.01 31.36 6.25
C TRP A 459 7.49 32.79 6.06
N SER A 460 6.29 32.95 5.49
CA SER A 460 5.66 34.27 5.36
C SER A 460 5.19 34.84 6.72
N GLU A 461 4.97 33.98 7.72
CA GLU A 461 4.51 34.38 9.05
C GLU A 461 5.57 35.18 9.82
N ASP A 462 6.86 34.92 9.57
CA ASP A 462 7.97 35.71 10.11
C ASP A 462 7.87 37.21 9.72
N SER A 463 7.13 37.51 8.65
CA SER A 463 6.89 38.86 8.16
C SER A 463 5.50 39.40 8.52
N GLY A 464 4.77 38.74 9.44
CA GLY A 464 3.46 39.16 9.93
C GLY A 464 2.27 38.78 9.03
N TYR A 465 2.45 37.88 8.06
CA TYR A 465 1.35 37.35 7.23
C TYR A 465 0.73 36.09 7.86
N VAL A 466 -0.54 35.82 7.55
CA VAL A 466 -1.16 34.52 7.84
C VAL A 466 -0.93 33.62 6.62
N ALA A 467 -0.26 32.48 6.80
CA ALA A 467 0.05 31.59 5.70
C ALA A 467 -1.22 31.05 5.03
N LEU A 468 -1.27 31.07 3.69
CA LEU A 468 -2.37 30.56 2.87
C LEU A 468 -3.73 31.26 3.05
N ASP A 469 -3.81 32.38 3.76
CA ASP A 469 -5.06 33.12 3.92
C ASP A 469 -5.60 33.65 2.58
N THR A 470 -4.71 34.20 1.74
CA THR A 470 -5.09 34.63 0.38
C THR A 470 -5.43 33.43 -0.48
N PHE A 471 -4.64 32.35 -0.40
CA PHE A 471 -4.92 31.12 -1.14
C PHE A 471 -6.33 30.59 -0.84
N PHE A 472 -6.69 30.46 0.44
CA PHE A 472 -7.94 29.86 0.85
C PHE A 472 -9.15 30.69 0.44
N SER A 473 -9.08 32.01 0.66
CA SER A 473 -10.11 32.96 0.27
C SER A 473 -10.36 32.95 -1.24
N ILE A 474 -9.29 33.00 -2.03
CA ILE A 474 -9.37 33.02 -3.50
C ILE A 474 -9.88 31.66 -4.02
N LEU A 475 -9.39 30.55 -3.48
CA LEU A 475 -9.82 29.21 -3.89
C LEU A 475 -11.34 29.04 -3.75
N ARG A 476 -11.89 29.37 -2.57
CA ARG A 476 -13.34 29.25 -2.30
C ARG A 476 -14.16 30.14 -3.23
N MET A 477 -13.75 31.39 -3.41
CA MET A 477 -14.43 32.32 -4.31
C MET A 477 -14.40 31.83 -5.77
N THR A 478 -13.24 31.41 -6.27
CA THR A 478 -13.09 30.91 -7.64
C THR A 478 -13.91 29.65 -7.88
N VAL A 479 -13.93 28.71 -6.92
CA VAL A 479 -14.76 27.51 -7.02
C VAL A 479 -16.24 27.87 -6.99
N LEU A 480 -16.67 28.77 -6.09
CA LEU A 480 -18.07 29.23 -6.03
C LEU A 480 -18.55 29.78 -7.37
N THR A 481 -17.82 30.76 -7.91
CA THR A 481 -18.18 31.39 -9.19
C THR A 481 -18.14 30.37 -10.34
N GLY A 482 -17.14 29.49 -10.37
CA GLY A 482 -17.02 28.46 -11.41
C GLY A 482 -18.17 27.44 -11.36
N LEU A 483 -18.54 26.97 -10.18
CA LEU A 483 -19.68 26.06 -10.01
C LEU A 483 -20.99 26.73 -10.43
N GLN A 484 -21.22 27.99 -10.05
CA GLN A 484 -22.41 28.74 -10.47
C GLN A 484 -22.51 28.86 -12.00
N ARG A 485 -21.39 29.10 -12.70
CA ARG A 485 -21.36 29.12 -14.17
C ARG A 485 -21.68 27.76 -14.79
N ILE A 486 -21.15 26.67 -14.23
CA ILE A 486 -21.44 25.32 -14.70
C ILE A 486 -22.93 24.99 -14.50
N LEU A 487 -23.52 25.35 -13.36
CA LEU A 487 -24.94 25.18 -13.10
C LEU A 487 -25.81 26.01 -14.06
N PHE A 488 -25.44 27.27 -14.30
CA PHE A 488 -26.14 28.15 -15.23
C PHE A 488 -26.11 27.61 -16.66
N SER A 489 -24.93 27.18 -17.14
CA SER A 489 -24.76 26.62 -18.50
C SER A 489 -25.48 25.28 -18.71
N THR A 490 -25.89 24.62 -17.64
CA THR A 490 -26.63 23.34 -17.67
C THR A 490 -28.14 23.53 -17.42
N ASN A 491 -28.64 24.77 -17.46
CA ASN A 491 -30.04 25.13 -17.19
C ASN A 491 -30.54 24.66 -15.81
N CYS A 492 -29.65 24.55 -14.83
CA CYS A 492 -30.04 24.24 -13.46
C CYS A 492 -30.53 25.51 -12.73
N PRO A 493 -31.41 25.38 -11.72
CA PRO A 493 -31.80 26.50 -10.87
C PRO A 493 -30.58 27.12 -10.17
N CYS A 494 -30.66 28.44 -9.94
CA CYS A 494 -29.69 29.13 -9.10
C CYS A 494 -29.79 28.60 -7.66
N LEU A 495 -28.65 28.25 -7.09
CA LEU A 495 -28.54 27.63 -5.77
C LEU A 495 -27.44 28.32 -4.97
N ASP A 496 -27.71 28.60 -3.70
CA ASP A 496 -26.66 28.92 -2.75
C ASP A 496 -25.91 27.64 -2.37
N ILE A 497 -24.71 27.52 -2.89
CA ILE A 497 -23.80 26.38 -2.68
C ILE A 497 -22.67 26.72 -1.71
N THR A 498 -22.73 27.88 -1.05
CA THR A 498 -21.67 28.34 -0.13
C THR A 498 -21.42 27.35 1.00
N ALA A 499 -22.49 26.79 1.57
CA ALA A 499 -22.40 25.75 2.61
C ALA A 499 -21.70 24.48 2.09
N ILE A 500 -21.96 24.07 0.85
CA ILE A 500 -21.32 22.90 0.23
C ILE A 500 -19.81 23.15 0.05
N ILE A 501 -19.44 24.36 -0.40
CA ILE A 501 -18.02 24.72 -0.60
C ILE A 501 -17.28 24.75 0.74
N ASN A 502 -17.91 25.31 1.78
CA ASN A 502 -17.30 25.36 3.11
C ASN A 502 -17.10 23.97 3.72
N GLU A 503 -17.99 23.03 3.42
CA GLU A 503 -17.84 21.63 3.81
C GLU A 503 -16.77 20.89 2.99
N LYS A 504 -16.68 21.17 1.69
CA LYS A 504 -15.82 20.43 0.75
C LYS A 504 -14.40 20.96 0.66
N ILE A 505 -14.13 22.21 1.04
CA ILE A 505 -12.79 22.82 1.00
C ILE A 505 -12.40 23.20 2.43
N VAL A 506 -11.51 22.40 3.03
CA VAL A 506 -11.20 22.47 4.46
C VAL A 506 -9.70 22.42 4.70
N GLU A 507 -9.18 23.40 5.44
CA GLU A 507 -7.85 23.29 6.04
C GLU A 507 -7.93 22.39 7.27
N SER A 508 -7.29 21.22 7.22
CA SER A 508 -7.22 20.32 8.38
C SER A 508 -6.12 19.28 8.18
N ASN A 509 -5.37 19.03 9.25
CA ASN A 509 -4.36 17.98 9.29
C ASN A 509 -4.91 16.62 9.74
N ARG A 510 -6.12 16.55 10.33
CA ARG A 510 -6.73 15.32 10.87
C ARG A 510 -8.20 15.23 10.51
N PHE A 511 -8.62 14.08 10.01
CA PHE A 511 -10.01 13.85 9.60
C PHE A 511 -10.34 12.36 9.49
N GLN A 512 -11.58 12.04 9.18
CA GLN A 512 -12.05 10.69 8.88
C GLN A 512 -12.55 10.62 7.44
N LEU A 513 -12.22 9.52 6.78
CA LEU A 513 -12.79 9.17 5.48
C LEU A 513 -14.23 8.67 5.64
N PRO A 514 -15.03 8.61 4.56
CA PRO A 514 -16.39 8.06 4.59
C PRO A 514 -16.48 6.65 5.21
N SER A 515 -15.41 5.86 5.12
CA SER A 515 -15.34 4.58 5.80
C SER A 515 -15.35 4.63 7.32
N GLY A 516 -14.89 5.75 7.90
CA GLY A 516 -14.55 5.91 9.32
C GLY A 516 -13.04 5.79 9.58
N LEU A 517 -12.23 5.49 8.56
CA LEU A 517 -10.77 5.43 8.70
C LEU A 517 -10.21 6.83 8.99
N LYS A 518 -9.43 6.93 10.07
CA LYS A 518 -8.73 8.14 10.49
C LYS A 518 -7.50 8.42 9.63
N VAL A 519 -7.34 9.66 9.20
CA VAL A 519 -6.25 10.15 8.36
C VAL A 519 -5.52 11.31 9.06
N GLU A 520 -4.20 11.33 8.96
CA GLU A 520 -3.37 12.47 9.37
C GLU A 520 -2.40 12.91 8.26
N LEU A 521 -2.21 14.22 8.13
CA LEU A 521 -1.34 14.85 7.13
C LEU A 521 -0.13 15.49 7.81
N PHE A 522 1.06 15.29 7.24
CA PHE A 522 2.29 15.93 7.72
C PHE A 522 3.09 16.61 6.61
N HIS A 523 3.62 17.78 6.95
CA HIS A 523 4.66 18.47 6.17
C HIS A 523 5.87 18.80 7.05
N PRO A 524 6.72 17.81 7.41
CA PRO A 524 7.75 18.00 8.44
C PRO A 524 8.86 18.96 8.00
N HIS A 525 9.24 19.93 8.82
CA HIS A 525 10.29 20.94 8.51
C HIS A 525 11.71 20.38 8.69
N MET A 526 12.03 19.30 7.98
CA MET A 526 13.31 18.60 8.07
C MET A 526 13.74 18.06 6.72
N SER A 527 15.05 17.84 6.57
CA SER A 527 15.59 17.24 5.36
C SER A 527 15.26 15.74 5.28
N ARG A 528 15.18 15.21 4.05
CA ARG A 528 15.04 13.78 3.82
C ARG A 528 16.28 12.96 4.24
N THR A 529 16.09 11.66 4.39
CA THR A 529 17.12 10.67 4.76
C THR A 529 17.57 9.85 3.55
N LYS A 530 18.74 9.19 3.62
CA LYS A 530 19.20 8.26 2.56
C LYS A 530 18.40 6.96 2.52
N THR A 531 17.98 6.48 3.69
CA THR A 531 17.06 5.35 3.80
C THR A 531 15.65 5.88 3.58
N GLU A 532 14.98 5.35 2.57
CA GLU A 532 13.74 5.91 2.02
C GLU A 532 12.54 5.76 2.96
N SER A 533 12.45 4.68 3.74
CA SER A 533 11.29 4.43 4.61
C SER A 533 11.33 5.16 5.96
N ILE A 534 12.46 5.77 6.36
CA ILE A 534 12.62 6.36 7.71
C ILE A 534 11.51 7.37 8.00
N ARG A 535 11.31 8.34 7.11
CA ARG A 535 10.35 9.42 7.34
C ARG A 535 8.91 8.92 7.40
N SER A 536 8.57 7.94 6.57
CA SER A 536 7.25 7.29 6.61
C SER A 536 7.02 6.55 7.93
N GLN A 537 8.04 5.83 8.42
CA GLN A 537 7.96 5.12 9.71
C GLN A 537 7.91 6.08 10.90
N GLU A 538 8.68 7.17 10.89
CA GLU A 538 8.60 8.22 11.91
C GLU A 538 7.21 8.88 11.96
N ALA A 539 6.61 9.15 10.79
CA ALA A 539 5.26 9.70 10.70
C ALA A 539 4.21 8.72 11.23
N LEU A 540 4.31 7.43 10.89
CA LEU A 540 3.46 6.36 11.45
C LEU A 540 3.63 6.23 12.97
N ALA A 541 4.85 6.32 13.48
CA ALA A 541 5.12 6.23 14.91
C ALA A 541 4.57 7.44 15.70
N LYS A 542 4.58 8.63 15.07
CA LYS A 542 3.98 9.85 15.62
C LYS A 542 2.45 9.80 15.59
N SER A 543 1.87 9.30 14.51
CA SER A 543 0.42 9.29 14.25
C SER A 543 -0.29 8.03 14.79
N ARG A 544 -0.13 7.73 16.08
CA ARG A 544 -0.51 6.41 16.66
C ARG A 544 -1.97 6.02 16.48
N ASP A 545 -2.87 7.00 16.35
CA ASP A 545 -4.31 6.80 16.27
C ASP A 545 -4.88 6.87 14.83
N SER A 546 -4.03 7.04 13.82
CA SER A 546 -4.45 7.11 12.41
C SER A 546 -4.18 5.81 11.65
N HIS A 547 -5.12 5.45 10.78
CA HIS A 547 -5.00 4.30 9.88
C HIS A 547 -4.15 4.66 8.67
N ILE A 548 -4.28 5.89 8.18
CA ILE A 548 -3.61 6.37 6.98
C ILE A 548 -2.87 7.67 7.31
N VAL A 549 -1.63 7.76 6.88
CA VAL A 549 -0.78 8.93 7.03
C VAL A 549 -0.32 9.38 5.66
N PHE A 550 -0.47 10.65 5.34
CA PHE A 550 0.14 11.22 4.15
C PHE A 550 1.23 12.22 4.53
N VAL A 551 2.32 12.20 3.78
CA VAL A 551 3.52 13.01 4.08
C VAL A 551 4.04 13.67 2.79
N ALA A 552 4.51 14.91 2.89
CA ALA A 552 5.24 15.57 1.81
C ALA A 552 6.53 16.24 2.35
N ASN A 553 6.99 17.33 1.74
CA ASN A 553 8.26 18.04 1.97
C ASN A 553 9.53 17.35 1.44
N PHE A 554 9.63 16.03 1.56
CA PHE A 554 10.89 15.32 1.27
C PHE A 554 11.21 15.18 -0.22
N HIS A 555 10.26 15.50 -1.10
CA HIS A 555 10.32 15.29 -2.54
C HIS A 555 10.65 13.83 -2.92
N VAL A 556 10.17 12.89 -2.11
CA VAL A 556 10.33 11.44 -2.28
C VAL A 556 8.96 10.79 -2.17
N GLY A 557 8.53 10.11 -3.22
CA GLY A 557 7.40 9.22 -3.23
C GLY A 557 7.78 7.88 -2.62
N ILE A 558 7.01 7.39 -1.65
CA ILE A 558 7.11 6.02 -1.14
C ILE A 558 5.81 5.62 -0.42
N PHE A 559 5.33 4.42 -0.72
CA PHE A 559 4.27 3.76 0.03
C PHE A 559 4.90 2.79 1.03
N VAL A 560 4.46 2.86 2.28
CA VAL A 560 4.86 1.92 3.35
C VAL A 560 3.61 1.44 4.07
N ALA A 561 3.45 0.13 4.22
CA ALA A 561 2.45 -0.44 5.11
C ALA A 561 3.08 -0.99 6.40
N GLU A 562 2.36 -0.83 7.51
CA GLU A 562 2.77 -1.22 8.84
C GLU A 562 1.58 -1.81 9.60
N TYR A 563 1.76 -3.00 10.18
CA TYR A 563 0.71 -3.60 10.98
C TYR A 563 0.77 -3.12 12.42
N ASN A 564 -0.37 -2.67 12.94
CA ASN A 564 -0.59 -2.31 14.33
C ASN A 564 -1.67 -3.20 14.95
N GLN A 565 -1.47 -3.62 16.21
CA GLN A 565 -2.40 -4.52 16.88
C GLN A 565 -3.79 -3.90 17.10
N GLU A 566 -3.88 -2.61 17.39
CA GLU A 566 -5.13 -1.91 17.68
C GLU A 566 -5.86 -1.54 16.39
N LEU A 567 -5.19 -0.89 15.44
CA LEU A 567 -5.80 -0.36 14.21
C LEU A 567 -5.81 -1.33 13.03
N GLY A 568 -4.84 -2.25 12.96
CA GLY A 568 -4.71 -3.22 11.89
C GLY A 568 -3.67 -2.79 10.89
N GLU A 569 -3.91 -3.03 9.61
CA GLU A 569 -3.04 -2.50 8.57
C GLU A 569 -3.11 -0.97 8.54
N ARG A 570 -1.95 -0.33 8.72
CA ARG A 570 -1.77 1.11 8.62
C ARG A 570 -0.91 1.43 7.41
N ILE A 571 -1.14 2.58 6.81
CA ILE A 571 -0.53 2.96 5.54
C ILE A 571 0.08 4.35 5.67
N CYS A 572 1.30 4.51 5.18
CA CYS A 572 1.91 5.81 4.94
C CYS A 572 2.17 5.99 3.45
N LEU A 573 1.65 7.07 2.87
CA LEU A 573 1.99 7.50 1.53
C LEU A 573 2.73 8.83 1.60
N THR A 574 4.05 8.77 1.42
CA THR A 574 4.85 9.98 1.19
C THR A 574 4.76 10.29 -0.30
N VAL A 575 4.39 11.52 -0.64
CA VAL A 575 4.28 11.97 -2.04
C VAL A 575 5.50 12.78 -2.45
N GLY A 576 5.78 12.75 -3.75
CA GLY A 576 6.82 13.56 -4.39
C GLY A 576 6.44 15.05 -4.45
N THR A 577 7.00 15.74 -5.44
CA THR A 577 6.73 17.15 -5.73
C THR A 577 6.18 17.34 -7.13
N ILE A 578 5.50 18.46 -7.38
CA ILE A 578 5.11 18.89 -8.73
C ILE A 578 6.26 19.63 -9.43
N LYS A 579 7.39 19.85 -8.76
CA LYS A 579 8.62 20.35 -9.37
C LYS A 579 9.38 19.24 -10.09
N ARG A 580 9.93 19.53 -11.26
CA ARG A 580 10.86 18.63 -11.96
C ARG A 580 12.27 18.65 -11.35
N GLN A 581 12.61 19.75 -10.67
CA GLN A 581 13.88 19.92 -9.96
C GLN A 581 13.75 20.96 -8.86
N SER A 582 14.67 20.92 -7.89
CA SER A 582 14.80 21.93 -6.83
C SER A 582 16.28 22.31 -6.71
N GLY A 583 16.59 23.61 -6.62
CA GLY A 583 17.97 24.06 -6.42
C GLY A 583 18.58 23.50 -5.15
N PHE A 584 17.79 23.36 -4.08
CA PHE A 584 18.24 22.76 -2.82
C PHE A 584 18.69 21.30 -2.97
N GLU A 585 17.91 20.48 -3.68
CA GLU A 585 18.25 19.07 -3.87
C GLU A 585 19.41 18.92 -4.86
N HIS A 586 19.40 19.67 -5.96
CA HIS A 586 20.49 19.66 -6.94
C HIS A 586 21.84 20.00 -6.29
N ASN A 587 21.90 21.05 -5.46
CA ASN A 587 23.10 21.46 -4.72
C ASN A 587 23.55 20.44 -3.65
N LYS A 588 22.72 19.45 -3.33
CA LYS A 588 23.03 18.35 -2.40
C LYS A 588 23.25 17.02 -3.10
N LEU A 589 23.45 17.04 -4.43
CA LEU A 589 23.62 15.84 -5.27
C LEU A 589 22.42 14.89 -5.17
N LYS A 590 21.22 15.47 -5.09
CA LYS A 590 19.95 14.76 -4.91
C LYS A 590 19.00 15.09 -6.05
N THR A 591 18.18 14.11 -6.43
CA THR A 591 17.06 14.27 -7.38
C THR A 591 15.73 14.24 -6.65
N VAL A 592 14.64 14.51 -7.35
CA VAL A 592 13.27 14.50 -6.80
C VAL A 592 12.43 13.41 -7.44
N ASP A 593 11.48 12.87 -6.69
CA ASP A 593 10.37 12.11 -7.24
C ASP A 593 9.28 13.09 -7.67
N PHE A 594 8.98 13.12 -8.97
CA PHE A 594 7.94 13.99 -9.54
C PHE A 594 6.59 13.28 -9.61
N GLY A 595 5.50 13.96 -9.28
CA GLY A 595 4.14 13.51 -9.54
C GLY A 595 3.24 13.44 -8.30
N VAL A 596 2.14 12.69 -8.41
CA VAL A 596 1.08 12.59 -7.40
C VAL A 596 0.91 11.17 -6.90
N GLY A 597 0.35 11.01 -5.70
CA GLY A 597 0.03 9.71 -5.11
C GLY A 597 -1.46 9.38 -5.19
N LEU A 598 -1.78 8.12 -5.46
CA LEU A 598 -3.11 7.54 -5.32
C LEU A 598 -3.11 6.50 -4.21
N LEU A 599 -4.19 6.49 -3.44
CA LEU A 599 -4.51 5.44 -2.49
C LEU A 599 -6.00 5.10 -2.56
N LYS A 600 -6.33 3.85 -2.89
CA LYS A 600 -7.67 3.29 -2.67
C LYS A 600 -7.57 2.24 -1.58
N VAL A 601 -8.47 2.30 -0.60
CA VAL A 601 -8.47 1.35 0.52
C VAL A 601 -9.83 0.71 0.65
N ARG A 602 -9.85 -0.58 0.99
CA ARG A 602 -11.06 -1.27 1.42
C ARG A 602 -10.92 -1.70 2.86
N SER A 603 -11.96 -1.43 3.63
CA SER A 603 -12.01 -1.75 5.05
C SER A 603 -13.34 -2.34 5.45
N LEU A 604 -13.29 -3.13 6.52
CA LEU A 604 -14.45 -3.69 7.21
C LEU A 604 -14.22 -3.51 8.71
N ASN A 605 -15.21 -2.96 9.43
CA ASN A 605 -15.12 -2.71 10.88
C ASN A 605 -13.85 -1.94 11.30
N GLY A 606 -13.48 -0.93 10.51
CA GLY A 606 -12.30 -0.09 10.76
C GLY A 606 -10.95 -0.77 10.47
N ARG A 607 -10.94 -2.01 9.94
CA ARG A 607 -9.69 -2.71 9.59
C ARG A 607 -9.48 -2.74 8.09
N VAL A 608 -8.32 -2.25 7.65
CA VAL A 608 -7.92 -2.27 6.24
C VAL A 608 -7.41 -3.67 5.89
N PHE A 609 -7.98 -4.26 4.83
CA PHE A 609 -7.57 -5.57 4.33
C PHE A 609 -7.06 -5.52 2.89
N TRP A 610 -7.30 -4.41 2.18
CA TRP A 610 -6.85 -4.20 0.81
C TRP A 610 -6.48 -2.73 0.58
N ALA A 611 -5.38 -2.51 -0.13
CA ALA A 611 -4.94 -1.18 -0.54
C ALA A 611 -4.33 -1.20 -1.95
N GLU A 612 -4.85 -0.38 -2.86
CA GLU A 612 -4.25 -0.08 -4.15
C GLU A 612 -3.53 1.25 -4.08
N ASN A 613 -2.28 1.29 -4.52
CA ASN A 613 -1.50 2.51 -4.61
C ASN A 613 -0.81 2.64 -5.97
N GLU A 614 -0.61 3.89 -6.38
CA GLU A 614 0.04 4.28 -7.62
C GLU A 614 0.71 5.65 -7.44
N PHE A 615 1.86 5.83 -8.07
CA PHE A 615 2.49 7.14 -8.22
C PHE A 615 2.33 7.56 -9.67
N PHE A 616 1.41 8.49 -9.92
CA PHE A 616 1.11 8.93 -11.26
C PHE A 616 2.05 10.07 -11.68
N THR A 617 2.77 9.83 -12.76
CA THR A 617 3.70 10.77 -13.38
C THR A 617 3.51 10.71 -14.90
N LYS A 618 3.80 11.80 -15.60
CA LYS A 618 3.86 11.81 -17.08
C LYS A 618 5.21 12.31 -17.54
N SER A 619 5.79 11.61 -18.50
CA SER A 619 7.09 11.92 -19.09
C SER A 619 6.95 12.99 -20.19
N SER A 620 6.55 14.20 -19.82
CA SER A 620 6.70 15.35 -20.71
C SER A 620 7.99 16.09 -20.35
N PRO A 621 8.89 16.36 -21.30
CA PRO A 621 10.03 17.23 -21.04
C PRO A 621 9.52 18.64 -20.74
N ALA A 622 9.95 19.22 -19.62
CA ALA A 622 9.62 20.61 -19.31
C ALA A 622 10.24 21.53 -20.36
N GLN A 623 9.45 22.44 -20.93
CA GLN A 623 10.01 23.54 -21.71
C GLN A 623 10.52 24.61 -20.74
N PRO A 624 11.80 25.00 -20.80
CA PRO A 624 12.29 26.11 -19.99
C PRO A 624 11.59 27.41 -20.45
N LEU A 625 11.02 28.15 -19.51
CA LEU A 625 10.44 29.47 -19.74
C LEU A 625 11.49 30.55 -19.42
N ASP A 626 11.52 31.60 -20.22
CA ASP A 626 12.44 32.73 -20.10
C ASP A 626 12.05 33.62 -18.90
N ASN A 627 13.01 33.94 -18.03
CA ASN A 627 12.78 34.51 -16.71
C ASN A 627 12.55 36.03 -16.70
N ASP A 628 12.79 36.72 -17.82
CA ASP A 628 12.87 38.19 -17.80
C ASP A 628 11.53 38.92 -18.08
N LYS A 629 10.39 38.25 -18.34
CA LYS A 629 9.11 38.93 -18.65
C LYS A 629 7.77 38.32 -18.14
N ILE A 630 7.74 37.23 -17.35
CA ILE A 630 6.62 36.26 -17.44
C ILE A 630 5.98 35.87 -16.08
N PHE A 631 5.25 36.74 -15.37
CA PHE A 631 4.25 36.28 -14.39
C PHE A 631 2.81 36.48 -14.89
N ASP A 632 2.50 37.66 -15.43
CA ASP A 632 1.17 37.90 -16.03
C ASP A 632 0.99 37.10 -17.33
N GLN A 633 2.05 36.89 -18.11
CA GLN A 633 2.03 35.99 -19.27
C GLN A 633 1.91 34.51 -18.88
N LEU A 634 2.38 34.11 -17.68
CA LEU A 634 2.22 32.74 -17.20
C LEU A 634 0.73 32.40 -17.03
N TYR A 635 -0.05 33.35 -16.49
CA TYR A 635 -1.51 33.22 -16.35
C TYR A 635 -2.19 32.89 -17.69
N ASP A 636 -1.81 33.58 -18.76
CA ASP A 636 -2.35 33.32 -20.10
C ASP A 636 -1.82 32.02 -20.70
N GLN A 637 -0.52 31.74 -20.58
CA GLN A 637 0.14 30.58 -21.17
C GLN A 637 -0.36 29.25 -20.59
N ILE A 638 -0.61 29.19 -19.27
CA ILE A 638 -1.13 27.97 -18.63
C ILE A 638 -2.66 27.88 -18.72
N GLY A 639 -3.29 28.80 -19.45
CA GLY A 639 -4.72 28.79 -19.75
C GLY A 639 -5.61 29.22 -18.59
N LEU A 640 -5.09 29.94 -17.59
CA LEU A 640 -5.91 30.44 -16.47
C LEU A 640 -6.83 31.59 -16.90
N SER A 641 -6.54 32.30 -17.99
CA SER A 641 -7.50 33.24 -18.59
C SER A 641 -8.81 32.55 -19.03
N GLN A 642 -8.80 31.23 -19.23
CA GLN A 642 -9.99 30.42 -19.55
C GLN A 642 -10.85 30.04 -18.32
N LEU A 643 -10.41 30.33 -17.08
CA LEU A 643 -11.32 30.30 -15.90
C LEU A 643 -12.54 31.20 -16.10
N PHE A 644 -12.42 32.21 -16.97
CA PHE A 644 -13.50 33.10 -17.36
C PHE A 644 -14.36 32.60 -18.54
N SER A 645 -13.96 31.50 -19.21
CA SER A 645 -14.68 30.90 -20.34
C SER A 645 -15.28 29.50 -20.06
N LEU A 646 -14.99 28.92 -18.89
CA LEU A 646 -15.57 27.62 -18.42
C LEU A 646 -16.99 27.77 -17.88
#